data_AF-L7VWY8-F1
#
_entry.id   AF-L7VWY8-F1
#
_cell.length_a   1.000
_cell.length_b   1.000
_cell.length_c   1.000
_cell.angle_alpha   90.00
_cell.angle_beta   90.00
_cell.angle_gamma   90.00
#
_symmetry.space_group_name_H-M   'P 1'
#
loop_
_entity.id
_entity.type
_entity.pdbx_description
1 polymer ?
#
loop_
_entity_poly.entity_id
_entity_poly.type
_entity_poly.pdbx_seq_one_letter_code
_entity_poly.pdbx_strand_id
1 'polypeptide(L)'
;MGVNSPSCPSSNMRGGRINEPREGRKPGTRSVAMPTSFLYGFPFVTRPGGGLGLNIHRACVLGMVLIQLLAFSGCDTIKSRFSRQALPDLGPPIPLSAHIDVDPSLSKARTEYLDSCGRIRLLSIGPTVEDTLIQAAHQTFRSVTLPGNSGAGSRPDVTIRIRMLDPRFKIQTDALYDRAPAELSLDVLAEFFDASGTPLGERPLQVTRKERLQLELTQQRCDYVIDPFLQDTSTLLASQFMQESRVLLVPGTQSSAAGNSNTPTDTPSTVVVKSPPTSAASASPSPLSFKATLLDENGNLLLESGERLRVRVDVVNTGTQTVADSAVRLTGPQPLLSQFPATTLATGPLAPGGSKSLEFIATMPQSPALRQAELQVALVTGSGQSAAPPQTLPVSIQASASLPEDVDQIPAAITEGQRPGDYLLAVGLSSYREQEIAARKYASLDAETVAAYFQTIGGLPQNNVRLLRDWNALRPDIEEALLDWLPAKTTKDSLVVVYFAGQAVGSPSGETFLVPYDGSLGSHTRLYPLKEFQAALGRLKAKQVVFVFDGTVLKHGAEGRTKVTPPKWTGTSGSVLQMIATTGFGKSLESDTLHHGLFTYYLLRGLRGEADVNRNGEVTIGEVTAYITRKLPAAARSTFKQEQQPQIFSAPGTAGKDLDLVLTKPPLGPLAD
;
A
#
# COMPACT_ATOMS: atom_id res chain seq x y z
N MET A 1 6.22 38.43 74.15
CA MET A 1 7.37 37.59 73.76
C MET A 1 6.96 36.85 72.50
N GLY A 2 7.70 36.79 71.39
CA GLY A 2 8.91 37.51 70.94
C GLY A 2 9.24 36.99 69.52
N VAL A 3 9.15 37.80 68.46
CA VAL A 3 10.30 38.45 67.77
C VAL A 3 11.22 37.39 67.11
N ASN A 4 11.44 37.36 65.77
CA ASN A 4 11.79 38.50 64.90
C ASN A 4 11.45 38.30 63.38
N SER A 5 11.63 39.38 62.59
CA SER A 5 11.55 39.48 61.10
C SER A 5 12.76 40.34 60.61
N PRO A 6 12.92 40.81 59.33
CA PRO A 6 12.20 40.60 58.05
C PRO A 6 13.16 40.02 56.96
N SER A 7 13.33 40.39 55.66
CA SER A 7 12.81 41.46 54.77
C SER A 7 13.05 41.18 53.26
N CYS A 8 12.26 41.84 52.41
CA CYS A 8 12.42 42.06 50.94
C CYS A 8 12.94 43.52 50.69
N PRO A 9 13.00 44.15 49.47
CA PRO A 9 12.32 43.85 48.19
C PRO A 9 13.06 44.17 46.87
N SER A 10 12.31 44.13 45.77
CA SER A 10 12.68 44.58 44.40
C SER A 10 12.35 46.07 44.14
N SER A 11 12.91 46.64 43.06
CA SER A 11 12.39 47.87 42.43
C SER A 11 12.65 47.86 40.90
N ASN A 12 11.97 48.75 40.16
CA ASN A 12 11.89 48.74 38.70
C ASN A 12 11.46 50.13 38.18
N MET A 13 12.19 50.78 37.24
CA MET A 13 11.68 51.85 36.35
C MET A 13 12.63 52.28 35.22
N ARG A 14 12.05 52.43 34.01
CA ARG A 14 12.24 53.49 32.98
C ARG A 14 13.65 53.97 32.58
N GLY A 15 14.06 53.60 31.35
CA GLY A 15 13.83 54.47 30.17
C GLY A 15 14.90 55.49 29.75
N GLY A 16 15.42 55.34 28.52
CA GLY A 16 16.21 56.36 27.81
C GLY A 16 16.61 55.92 26.40
N ARG A 17 16.36 56.75 25.38
CA ARG A 17 17.02 56.70 24.05
C ARG A 17 18.19 57.70 24.06
N ILE A 18 19.17 57.54 23.16
CA ILE A 18 19.66 58.56 22.19
C ILE A 18 21.04 58.19 21.57
N ASN A 19 21.13 58.40 20.25
CA ASN A 19 22.32 58.50 19.38
C ASN A 19 23.22 57.30 19.00
N GLU A 20 23.73 57.44 17.77
CA GLU A 20 24.68 56.61 17.02
C GLU A 20 26.14 57.16 17.17
N PRO A 21 27.07 56.96 16.21
CA PRO A 21 27.95 55.79 16.13
C PRO A 21 29.44 56.18 16.23
N ARG A 22 30.36 55.20 16.12
CA ARG A 22 31.73 55.48 15.63
C ARG A 22 32.44 54.27 15.01
N GLU A 23 33.36 54.56 14.11
CA GLU A 23 34.00 53.61 13.21
C GLU A 23 35.21 52.87 13.81
N GLY A 24 35.45 51.67 13.29
CA GLY A 24 36.71 51.42 12.58
C GLY A 24 37.88 50.79 13.32
N ARG A 25 38.14 49.50 13.02
CA ARG A 25 39.44 49.03 12.48
C ARG A 25 39.40 47.57 12.03
N LYS A 26 39.95 47.28 10.85
CA LYS A 26 40.60 45.98 10.53
C LYS A 26 42.02 46.01 11.12
N PRO A 27 42.58 44.87 11.56
CA PRO A 27 43.38 44.02 10.67
C PRO A 27 43.08 42.52 10.89
N GLY A 28 43.61 41.58 10.09
CA GLY A 28 44.41 41.72 8.87
C GLY A 28 44.85 40.35 8.36
N THR A 29 44.81 40.14 7.03
CA THR A 29 45.07 38.83 6.42
C THR A 29 46.56 38.47 6.46
N ARG A 30 46.91 37.24 6.83
CA ARG A 30 48.25 36.66 6.61
C ARG A 30 48.13 35.31 5.89
N SER A 31 48.61 35.29 4.65
CA SER A 31 48.86 34.06 3.91
C SER A 31 50.04 33.31 4.52
N VAL A 32 49.98 31.98 4.55
CA VAL A 32 51.12 31.11 4.88
C VAL A 32 51.30 30.13 3.72
N ALA A 33 52.55 29.92 3.30
CA ALA A 33 52.87 29.14 2.10
C ALA A 33 52.96 27.63 2.37
N MET A 34 52.68 26.82 1.35
CA MET A 34 53.03 25.40 1.33
C MET A 34 54.54 25.19 1.14
N PRO A 35 55.15 24.21 1.81
CA PRO A 35 56.39 23.59 1.34
C PRO A 35 56.10 22.45 0.36
N THR A 36 56.91 22.33 -0.70
CA THR A 36 56.94 21.15 -1.58
C THR A 36 58.18 20.31 -1.29
N SER A 37 58.02 18.97 -1.22
CA SER A 37 59.01 17.94 -1.59
C SER A 37 58.56 16.56 -1.13
N PHE A 38 58.47 15.58 -2.04
CA PHE A 38 59.36 14.41 -2.10
C PHE A 38 58.88 13.45 -3.20
N LEU A 39 59.82 12.92 -4.01
CA LEU A 39 59.55 11.98 -5.10
C LEU A 39 60.50 10.79 -5.02
N TYR A 40 59.95 9.60 -4.77
CA TYR A 40 60.48 8.28 -5.14
C TYR A 40 59.28 7.30 -5.18
N GLY A 41 59.17 6.32 -6.09
CA GLY A 41 60.07 5.99 -7.19
C GLY A 41 60.40 4.49 -7.25
N PHE A 42 59.47 3.64 -7.67
CA PHE A 42 59.71 2.22 -7.93
C PHE A 42 59.02 1.76 -9.24
N PRO A 43 59.65 0.86 -10.03
CA PRO A 43 59.15 0.46 -11.34
C PRO A 43 58.28 -0.82 -11.30
N PHE A 44 57.45 -1.01 -12.33
CA PHE A 44 56.90 -2.32 -12.67
C PHE A 44 57.30 -2.71 -14.11
N VAL A 45 57.83 -3.91 -14.27
CA VAL A 45 58.33 -4.43 -15.54
C VAL A 45 57.21 -5.14 -16.30
N THR A 46 57.02 -4.82 -17.58
CA THR A 46 56.08 -5.50 -18.47
C THR A 46 56.75 -6.61 -19.27
N ARG A 47 56.03 -7.71 -19.50
CA ARG A 47 56.38 -8.77 -20.46
C ARG A 47 55.11 -9.35 -21.09
N PRO A 48 54.93 -9.31 -22.42
CA PRO A 48 53.74 -9.82 -23.10
C PRO A 48 53.94 -11.19 -23.79
N GLY A 49 52.81 -11.84 -24.10
CA GLY A 49 52.66 -13.17 -24.74
C GLY A 49 51.60 -13.95 -23.95
N GLY A 50 50.51 -14.50 -24.51
CA GLY A 50 50.23 -14.99 -25.87
C GLY A 50 50.00 -16.53 -25.78
N GLY A 51 48.98 -17.15 -26.37
CA GLY A 51 47.85 -16.71 -27.19
C GLY A 51 46.94 -17.91 -27.57
N LEU A 52 46.14 -17.78 -28.64
CA LEU A 52 45.20 -18.77 -29.22
C LEU A 52 43.93 -19.13 -28.42
N GLY A 53 42.85 -19.48 -29.14
CA GLY A 53 41.57 -19.92 -28.56
C GLY A 53 40.32 -19.77 -29.46
N LEU A 54 40.36 -20.20 -30.73
CA LEU A 54 39.24 -20.07 -31.67
C LEU A 54 38.32 -21.32 -31.63
N ASN A 55 37.00 -21.13 -31.52
CA ASN A 55 35.96 -21.76 -32.38
C ASN A 55 34.54 -21.59 -31.79
N ILE A 56 33.71 -20.75 -32.42
CA ILE A 56 32.25 -20.72 -32.23
C ILE A 56 31.62 -21.15 -33.55
N HIS A 57 30.90 -22.28 -33.58
CA HIS A 57 29.76 -22.58 -34.47
C HIS A 57 29.29 -24.03 -34.26
N ARG A 58 28.42 -24.26 -33.26
CA ARG A 58 27.58 -25.49 -33.16
C ARG A 58 26.41 -25.41 -32.16
N ALA A 59 26.41 -24.44 -31.23
CA ALA A 59 25.37 -24.33 -30.20
C ALA A 59 24.00 -23.80 -30.70
N CYS A 60 23.97 -22.97 -31.76
CA CYS A 60 22.79 -22.18 -32.13
C CYS A 60 21.58 -22.99 -32.63
N VAL A 61 21.74 -24.27 -32.95
CA VAL A 61 20.66 -25.11 -33.53
C VAL A 61 19.84 -25.85 -32.46
N LEU A 62 20.42 -26.18 -31.30
CA LEU A 62 19.66 -26.80 -30.20
C LEU A 62 18.81 -25.79 -29.41
N GLY A 63 19.21 -24.51 -29.40
CA GLY A 63 18.55 -23.49 -28.57
C GLY A 63 17.12 -23.12 -29.00
N MET A 64 16.77 -23.27 -30.30
CA MET A 64 15.46 -22.84 -30.81
C MET A 64 14.33 -23.86 -30.57
N VAL A 65 14.67 -25.13 -30.34
CA VAL A 65 13.66 -26.21 -30.18
C VAL A 65 13.13 -26.30 -28.74
N LEU A 66 13.96 -25.97 -27.73
CA LEU A 66 13.58 -26.08 -26.32
C LEU A 66 12.71 -24.91 -25.81
N ILE A 67 12.68 -23.78 -26.53
CA ILE A 67 11.94 -22.56 -26.12
C ILE A 67 10.42 -22.69 -26.36
N GLN A 68 9.98 -23.63 -27.20
CA GLN A 68 8.56 -23.85 -27.51
C GLN A 68 7.78 -24.65 -26.45
N LEU A 69 8.44 -25.18 -25.40
CA LEU A 69 7.87 -26.22 -24.52
C LEU A 69 7.70 -25.83 -23.03
N LEU A 70 7.91 -24.56 -22.66
CA LEU A 70 7.73 -24.06 -21.29
C LEU A 70 6.71 -22.91 -21.16
N ALA A 71 5.80 -22.79 -22.14
CA ALA A 71 4.76 -21.74 -22.17
C ALA A 71 3.43 -22.13 -21.50
N PHE A 72 3.28 -23.37 -21.00
CA PHE A 72 1.99 -23.91 -20.52
C PHE A 72 2.09 -24.66 -19.18
N SER A 73 2.23 -23.92 -18.07
CA SER A 73 1.62 -24.25 -16.75
C SER A 73 2.04 -23.25 -15.67
N GLY A 74 1.09 -22.80 -14.83
CA GLY A 74 1.40 -22.08 -13.57
C GLY A 74 1.12 -20.57 -13.55
N CYS A 75 -0.11 -20.13 -13.84
CA CYS A 75 -0.48 -18.71 -13.79
C CYS A 75 -1.93 -18.40 -13.32
N ASP A 76 -2.40 -19.05 -12.23
CA ASP A 76 -3.80 -18.89 -11.75
C ASP A 76 -3.99 -18.54 -10.26
N THR A 77 -2.97 -18.63 -9.41
CA THR A 77 -3.15 -18.60 -7.94
C THR A 77 -3.02 -17.23 -7.25
N ILE A 78 -2.80 -16.12 -7.98
CA ILE A 78 -2.56 -14.78 -7.38
C ILE A 78 -3.50 -13.70 -7.96
N LYS A 79 -4.82 -13.96 -7.96
CA LYS A 79 -5.85 -13.00 -8.44
C LYS A 79 -6.86 -12.52 -7.39
N SER A 80 -6.83 -13.02 -6.15
CA SER A 80 -7.95 -12.88 -5.20
C SER A 80 -7.59 -12.16 -3.88
N ARG A 81 -7.34 -10.83 -3.94
CA ARG A 81 -7.59 -9.86 -2.83
C ARG A 81 -7.79 -8.41 -3.29
N PHE A 82 -7.30 -8.02 -4.47
CA PHE A 82 -7.68 -6.76 -5.14
C PHE A 82 -7.99 -7.03 -6.62
N SER A 83 -9.22 -7.44 -6.91
CA SER A 83 -9.68 -7.67 -8.28
C SER A 83 -9.96 -6.34 -8.99
N ARG A 84 -8.89 -5.61 -9.37
CA ARG A 84 -8.99 -4.57 -10.40
C ARG A 84 -9.67 -5.19 -11.62
N GLN A 85 -10.65 -4.51 -12.22
CA GLN A 85 -11.24 -5.04 -13.45
C GLN A 85 -10.17 -5.00 -14.55
N ALA A 86 -9.66 -6.17 -14.93
CA ALA A 86 -8.75 -6.32 -16.05
C ALA A 86 -9.52 -6.15 -17.37
N LEU A 87 -8.83 -5.64 -18.40
CA LEU A 87 -9.36 -5.69 -19.76
C LEU A 87 -9.62 -7.15 -20.17
N PRO A 88 -10.74 -7.43 -20.86
CA PRO A 88 -11.12 -8.78 -21.24
C PRO A 88 -10.20 -9.34 -22.32
N ASP A 89 -9.79 -10.59 -22.18
CA ASP A 89 -9.16 -11.33 -23.27
C ASP A 89 -10.22 -11.66 -24.33
N LEU A 90 -10.20 -10.92 -25.44
CA LEU A 90 -11.06 -11.14 -26.61
C LEU A 90 -10.37 -12.03 -27.67
N GLY A 91 -9.39 -12.83 -27.25
CA GLY A 91 -8.56 -13.67 -28.12
C GLY A 91 -7.41 -12.89 -28.78
N PRO A 92 -6.63 -13.55 -29.65
CA PRO A 92 -5.41 -12.98 -30.21
C PRO A 92 -5.64 -11.62 -30.89
N PRO A 93 -4.67 -10.69 -30.84
CA PRO A 93 -4.78 -9.41 -31.51
C PRO A 93 -5.03 -9.58 -33.01
N ILE A 94 -5.88 -8.72 -33.58
CA ILE A 94 -6.21 -8.75 -35.01
C ILE A 94 -4.96 -8.42 -35.84
N PRO A 95 -4.78 -9.01 -37.03
CA PRO A 95 -3.52 -8.97 -37.77
C PRO A 95 -3.21 -7.61 -38.45
N LEU A 96 -3.84 -6.53 -38.00
CA LEU A 96 -3.69 -5.16 -38.47
C LEU A 96 -2.79 -4.34 -37.55
N SER A 97 -2.11 -3.35 -38.12
CA SER A 97 -1.39 -2.29 -37.42
C SER A 97 -2.26 -1.03 -37.30
N ALA A 98 -2.28 -0.45 -36.10
CA ALA A 98 -3.07 0.75 -35.81
C ALA A 98 -2.20 1.98 -35.52
N HIS A 99 -2.67 3.15 -35.95
CA HIS A 99 -2.26 4.43 -35.40
C HIS A 99 -3.40 5.00 -34.55
N ILE A 100 -3.15 5.29 -33.27
CA ILE A 100 -4.15 5.86 -32.37
C ILE A 100 -3.89 7.37 -32.24
N ASP A 101 -4.80 8.18 -32.76
CA ASP A 101 -4.79 9.64 -32.63
C ASP A 101 -5.72 10.06 -31.49
N VAL A 102 -5.14 10.49 -30.36
CA VAL A 102 -5.91 10.89 -29.18
C VAL A 102 -6.20 12.39 -29.25
N ASP A 103 -7.46 12.73 -29.51
CA ASP A 103 -7.87 14.12 -29.64
C ASP A 103 -7.71 14.89 -28.30
N PRO A 104 -7.32 16.19 -28.32
CA PRO A 104 -7.21 17.01 -27.12
C PRO A 104 -8.47 17.08 -26.25
N SER A 105 -9.66 16.81 -26.80
CA SER A 105 -10.90 16.63 -26.03
C SER A 105 -10.81 15.48 -25.02
N LEU A 106 -10.14 14.38 -25.38
CA LEU A 106 -9.96 13.20 -24.52
C LEU A 106 -8.78 13.39 -23.58
N SER A 107 -7.56 13.64 -24.08
CA SER A 107 -6.36 13.74 -23.23
C SER A 107 -6.43 14.87 -22.18
N LYS A 108 -7.26 15.91 -22.43
CA LYS A 108 -7.52 17.02 -21.49
C LYS A 108 -8.91 16.96 -20.86
N ALA A 109 -9.64 15.85 -21.00
CA ALA A 109 -10.96 15.67 -20.43
C ALA A 109 -10.94 15.88 -18.91
N ARG A 110 -11.82 16.75 -18.44
CA ARG A 110 -11.94 17.14 -17.04
C ARG A 110 -13.39 17.50 -16.75
N THR A 111 -13.82 17.31 -15.51
CA THR A 111 -15.19 17.60 -15.08
C THR A 111 -15.16 18.18 -13.66
N GLU A 112 -16.20 18.90 -13.27
CA GLU A 112 -16.26 19.60 -11.99
C GLU A 112 -17.34 19.00 -11.10
N TYR A 113 -17.03 18.83 -9.80
CA TYR A 113 -17.97 18.29 -8.82
C TYR A 113 -17.91 19.07 -7.51
N LEU A 114 -18.96 18.96 -6.69
CA LEU A 114 -19.02 19.55 -5.37
C LEU A 114 -18.50 18.55 -4.33
N ASP A 115 -17.47 18.92 -3.56
CA ASP A 115 -17.02 18.13 -2.42
C ASP A 115 -18.01 18.22 -1.24
N SER A 116 -17.86 17.37 -0.22
CA SER A 116 -18.77 17.38 0.94
C SER A 116 -18.69 18.66 1.77
N CYS A 117 -17.63 19.46 1.58
CA CYS A 117 -17.41 20.76 2.19
C CYS A 117 -18.00 21.92 1.34
N GLY A 118 -18.73 21.63 0.27
CA GLY A 118 -19.37 22.62 -0.60
C GLY A 118 -18.40 23.36 -1.54
N ARG A 119 -17.21 22.82 -1.80
CA ARG A 119 -16.21 23.41 -2.69
C ARG A 119 -16.24 22.73 -4.06
N ILE A 120 -16.04 23.49 -5.12
CA ILE A 120 -15.88 22.94 -6.47
C ILE A 120 -14.47 22.32 -6.57
N ARG A 121 -14.42 21.03 -6.94
CA ARG A 121 -13.18 20.27 -7.21
C ARG A 121 -13.15 19.90 -8.69
N LEU A 122 -11.96 19.92 -9.27
CA LEU A 122 -11.72 19.54 -10.66
C LEU A 122 -11.22 18.08 -10.71
N LEU A 123 -11.98 17.20 -11.35
CA LEU A 123 -11.60 15.82 -11.61
C LEU A 123 -10.98 15.71 -13.01
N SER A 124 -9.73 15.28 -13.08
CA SER A 124 -9.07 14.92 -14.34
C SER A 124 -9.51 13.52 -14.77
N ILE A 125 -10.07 13.41 -15.97
CA ILE A 125 -10.57 12.14 -16.54
C ILE A 125 -9.65 11.64 -17.66
N GLY A 126 -9.12 12.56 -18.47
CA GLY A 126 -8.40 12.28 -19.70
C GLY A 126 -7.26 11.26 -19.57
N PRO A 127 -6.25 11.49 -18.70
CA PRO A 127 -5.09 10.62 -18.61
C PRO A 127 -5.41 9.15 -18.28
N THR A 128 -6.39 8.89 -17.40
CA THR A 128 -6.79 7.52 -17.03
C THR A 128 -7.54 6.83 -18.16
N VAL A 129 -8.40 7.56 -18.86
CA VAL A 129 -9.14 7.03 -20.02
C VAL A 129 -8.20 6.78 -21.20
N GLU A 130 -7.26 7.69 -21.44
CA GLU A 130 -6.23 7.61 -22.48
C GLU A 130 -5.32 6.39 -22.30
N ASP A 131 -4.70 6.22 -21.13
CA ASP A 131 -3.81 5.10 -20.82
C ASP A 131 -4.54 3.75 -20.94
N THR A 132 -5.78 3.67 -20.42
CA THR A 132 -6.59 2.44 -20.47
C THR A 132 -7.01 2.09 -21.92
N LEU A 133 -7.32 3.10 -22.76
CA LEU A 133 -7.62 2.89 -24.18
C LEU A 133 -6.38 2.51 -25.00
N ILE A 134 -5.21 3.08 -24.70
CA ILE A 134 -3.94 2.69 -25.32
C ILE A 134 -3.58 1.26 -24.95
N GLN A 135 -3.74 0.85 -23.69
CA GLN A 135 -3.57 -0.54 -23.26
C GLN A 135 -4.53 -1.49 -24.01
N ALA A 136 -5.81 -1.11 -24.17
CA ALA A 136 -6.80 -1.86 -24.93
C ALA A 136 -6.48 -1.95 -26.42
N ALA A 137 -5.91 -0.91 -27.03
CA ALA A 137 -5.39 -0.95 -28.39
C ALA A 137 -4.24 -1.96 -28.50
N HIS A 138 -3.28 -1.95 -27.57
CA HIS A 138 -2.18 -2.92 -27.55
C HIS A 138 -2.63 -4.39 -27.36
N GLN A 139 -3.82 -4.63 -26.79
CA GLN A 139 -4.44 -5.96 -26.72
C GLN A 139 -5.36 -6.29 -27.92
N THR A 140 -5.70 -5.29 -28.75
CA THR A 140 -6.59 -5.47 -29.91
C THR A 140 -5.83 -5.61 -31.21
N PHE A 141 -4.72 -4.90 -31.40
CA PHE A 141 -3.99 -4.81 -32.68
C PHE A 141 -2.61 -5.47 -32.58
N ARG A 142 -2.13 -6.03 -33.71
CA ARG A 142 -0.78 -6.64 -33.81
C ARG A 142 0.34 -5.65 -33.46
N SER A 143 0.16 -4.39 -33.83
CA SER A 143 1.05 -3.29 -33.46
C SER A 143 0.26 -1.99 -33.35
N VAL A 144 0.70 -1.13 -32.45
CA VAL A 144 0.09 0.18 -32.18
C VAL A 144 1.20 1.24 -32.26
N THR A 145 0.87 2.36 -32.89
CA THR A 145 1.71 3.56 -32.96
C THR A 145 0.95 4.76 -32.40
N LEU A 146 1.69 5.69 -31.78
CA LEU A 146 1.17 6.89 -31.13
C LEU A 146 1.83 8.15 -31.73
N PRO A 147 1.21 9.33 -31.63
CA PRO A 147 1.76 10.57 -32.18
C PRO A 147 3.15 10.87 -31.58
N GLY A 148 4.13 11.14 -32.46
CA GLY A 148 5.51 11.43 -32.07
C GLY A 148 6.46 10.22 -31.98
N ASN A 149 5.95 8.99 -31.85
CA ASN A 149 6.78 7.77 -31.83
C ASN A 149 7.14 7.28 -33.25
N SER A 150 7.72 8.16 -34.06
CA SER A 150 8.08 7.91 -35.47
C SER A 150 9.36 7.07 -35.63
N GLY A 151 9.35 5.83 -35.14
CA GLY A 151 10.30 4.81 -35.59
C GLY A 151 10.08 4.46 -37.06
N ALA A 152 11.13 4.07 -37.78
CA ALA A 152 11.06 3.75 -39.21
C ALA A 152 10.33 2.43 -39.47
N GLY A 153 8.98 2.49 -39.49
CA GLY A 153 8.07 1.37 -39.76
C GLY A 153 7.15 1.64 -40.95
N SER A 154 6.40 0.61 -41.35
CA SER A 154 5.41 0.69 -42.42
C SER A 154 4.24 1.63 -42.08
N ARG A 155 3.60 2.18 -43.13
CA ARG A 155 2.32 2.90 -43.03
C ARG A 155 1.29 2.02 -42.30
N PRO A 156 0.52 2.54 -41.32
CA PRO A 156 -0.45 1.75 -40.58
C PRO A 156 -1.61 1.28 -41.48
N ASP A 157 -2.17 0.12 -41.18
CA ASP A 157 -3.32 -0.44 -41.91
C ASP A 157 -4.61 0.33 -41.60
N VAL A 158 -4.74 0.82 -40.36
CA VAL A 158 -5.89 1.60 -39.86
C VAL A 158 -5.38 2.78 -39.02
N THR A 159 -5.99 3.95 -39.19
CA THR A 159 -5.87 5.07 -38.26
C THR A 159 -7.18 5.20 -37.47
N ILE A 160 -7.09 5.37 -36.16
CA ILE A 160 -8.23 5.46 -35.25
C ILE A 160 -8.09 6.76 -34.47
N ARG A 161 -8.98 7.72 -34.73
CA ARG A 161 -9.07 8.96 -33.96
C ARG A 161 -10.09 8.80 -32.85
N ILE A 162 -9.72 9.15 -31.63
CA ILE A 162 -10.57 8.97 -30.45
C ILE A 162 -10.81 10.33 -29.78
N ARG A 163 -12.08 10.73 -29.66
CA ARG A 163 -12.49 12.01 -29.05
C ARG A 163 -13.52 11.83 -27.95
N MET A 164 -13.39 12.60 -26.86
CA MET A 164 -14.37 12.63 -25.77
C MET A 164 -15.49 13.61 -26.14
N LEU A 165 -16.75 13.19 -25.93
CA LEU A 165 -17.92 13.99 -26.25
C LEU A 165 -18.40 14.78 -25.03
N ASP A 166 -18.74 14.09 -23.93
CA ASP A 166 -19.24 14.71 -22.69
C ASP A 166 -18.96 13.83 -21.45
N PRO A 167 -17.90 14.13 -20.66
CA PRO A 167 -17.56 13.39 -19.45
C PRO A 167 -18.33 13.94 -18.23
N ARG A 168 -19.44 13.28 -17.89
CA ARG A 168 -20.34 13.72 -16.79
C ARG A 168 -20.06 12.95 -15.51
N PHE A 169 -19.55 13.62 -14.48
CA PHE A 169 -19.52 13.09 -13.11
C PHE A 169 -20.57 13.81 -12.26
N LYS A 170 -21.37 13.05 -11.51
CA LYS A 170 -22.35 13.55 -10.55
C LYS A 170 -22.10 12.88 -9.22
N ILE A 171 -22.18 13.64 -8.13
CA ILE A 171 -22.12 13.13 -6.77
C ILE A 171 -23.19 13.79 -5.91
N GLN A 172 -23.88 13.00 -5.11
CA GLN A 172 -24.95 13.48 -4.22
C GLN A 172 -24.35 13.69 -2.83
N THR A 173 -24.06 14.95 -2.51
CA THR A 173 -23.51 15.41 -1.23
C THR A 173 -24.57 15.36 -0.11
N ASP A 174 -25.09 14.17 0.17
CA ASP A 174 -25.99 13.91 1.29
C ASP A 174 -25.21 13.98 2.61
N ALA A 175 -25.58 14.92 3.48
CA ALA A 175 -24.85 15.27 4.70
C ALA A 175 -24.95 14.22 5.84
N LEU A 176 -25.57 13.06 5.56
CA LEU A 176 -25.91 12.03 6.55
C LEU A 176 -24.96 10.82 6.58
N TYR A 177 -24.06 10.62 5.61
CA TYR A 177 -23.30 9.36 5.46
C TYR A 177 -21.81 9.53 5.10
N ASP A 178 -21.00 8.50 5.38
CA ASP A 178 -19.57 8.40 5.02
C ASP A 178 -19.32 8.01 3.55
N ARG A 179 -20.39 7.68 2.80
CA ARG A 179 -20.33 7.30 1.38
C ARG A 179 -21.43 7.96 0.54
N ALA A 180 -21.05 8.84 -0.39
CA ALA A 180 -21.98 9.56 -1.26
C ALA A 180 -22.34 8.75 -2.52
N PRO A 181 -23.62 8.69 -2.95
CA PRO A 181 -23.99 8.18 -4.26
C PRO A 181 -23.34 8.99 -5.39
N ALA A 182 -22.68 8.33 -6.32
CA ALA A 182 -22.04 8.95 -7.47
C ALA A 182 -22.32 8.19 -8.77
N GLU A 183 -22.23 8.92 -9.88
CA GLU A 183 -22.53 8.47 -11.23
C GLU A 183 -21.51 9.10 -12.20
N LEU A 184 -20.80 8.26 -12.95
CA LEU A 184 -19.83 8.69 -13.95
C LEU A 184 -20.28 8.14 -15.32
N SER A 185 -20.60 9.05 -16.25
CA SER A 185 -20.77 8.74 -17.66
C SER A 185 -19.53 9.15 -18.45
N LEU A 186 -19.04 8.24 -19.30
CA LEU A 186 -18.02 8.54 -20.29
C LEU A 186 -18.60 8.27 -21.69
N ASP A 187 -18.80 9.35 -22.45
CA ASP A 187 -19.27 9.32 -23.84
C ASP A 187 -18.08 9.65 -24.76
N VAL A 188 -17.63 8.68 -25.57
CA VAL A 188 -16.48 8.80 -26.50
C VAL A 188 -16.91 8.39 -27.90
N LEU A 189 -16.30 9.00 -28.93
CA LEU A 189 -16.41 8.55 -30.31
C LEU A 189 -15.04 8.07 -30.82
N ALA A 190 -15.01 6.88 -31.40
CA ALA A 190 -13.88 6.36 -32.16
C ALA A 190 -14.19 6.41 -33.66
N GLU A 191 -13.38 7.13 -34.42
CA GLU A 191 -13.48 7.32 -35.87
C GLU A 191 -12.37 6.52 -36.56
N PHE A 192 -12.73 5.58 -37.42
CA PHE A 192 -11.80 4.65 -38.06
C PHE A 192 -11.58 5.04 -39.52
N PHE A 193 -10.32 5.05 -39.95
CA PHE A 193 -9.89 5.37 -41.30
C PHE A 193 -8.95 4.28 -41.81
N ASP A 194 -9.03 3.96 -43.10
CA ASP A 194 -8.11 3.01 -43.73
C ASP A 194 -6.71 3.61 -43.90
N ALA A 195 -5.76 2.79 -44.37
CA ALA A 195 -4.41 3.24 -44.68
C ALA A 195 -4.38 4.45 -45.64
N SER A 196 -5.35 4.62 -46.54
CA SER A 196 -5.39 5.74 -47.50
C SER A 196 -5.89 7.06 -46.87
N GLY A 197 -6.67 6.97 -45.79
CA GLY A 197 -7.36 8.09 -45.13
C GLY A 197 -8.86 8.13 -45.38
N THR A 198 -9.44 7.11 -46.04
CA THR A 198 -10.88 6.99 -46.26
C THR A 198 -11.56 6.46 -44.99
N PRO A 199 -12.67 7.06 -44.52
CA PRO A 199 -13.36 6.60 -43.32
C PRO A 199 -13.97 5.20 -43.53
N LEU A 200 -13.64 4.28 -42.63
CA LEU A 200 -14.21 2.93 -42.51
C LEU A 200 -15.51 2.93 -41.69
N GLY A 201 -15.65 3.88 -40.76
CA GLY A 201 -16.85 4.07 -39.95
C GLY A 201 -16.55 4.71 -38.60
N GLU A 202 -17.61 5.07 -37.88
CA GLU A 202 -17.54 5.59 -36.52
C GLU A 202 -18.18 4.61 -35.51
N ARG A 203 -17.78 4.73 -34.24
CA ARG A 203 -18.31 3.95 -33.13
C ARG A 203 -18.50 4.82 -31.87
N PRO A 204 -19.75 5.08 -31.46
CA PRO A 204 -20.02 5.70 -30.16
C PRO A 204 -19.82 4.66 -29.05
N LEU A 205 -18.98 5.02 -28.09
CA LEU A 205 -18.69 4.25 -26.89
C LEU A 205 -19.29 5.01 -25.71
N GLN A 206 -20.15 4.36 -24.94
CA GLN A 206 -20.95 5.00 -23.90
C GLN A 206 -21.07 4.06 -22.71
N VAL A 207 -20.45 4.44 -21.59
CA VAL A 207 -20.59 3.72 -20.33
C VAL A 207 -21.06 4.66 -19.23
N THR A 208 -21.93 4.17 -18.35
CA THR A 208 -22.33 4.86 -17.13
C THR A 208 -22.25 3.90 -15.96
N ARG A 209 -21.35 4.17 -15.01
CA ARG A 209 -21.23 3.41 -13.75
C ARG A 209 -21.84 4.22 -12.61
N LYS A 210 -22.47 3.53 -11.65
CA LYS A 210 -23.04 4.13 -10.43
C LYS A 210 -22.50 3.39 -9.21
N GLU A 211 -22.00 4.12 -8.21
CA GLU A 211 -21.33 3.55 -7.03
C GLU A 211 -21.52 4.48 -5.82
N ARG A 212 -21.20 4.04 -4.59
CA ARG A 212 -21.19 4.90 -3.41
C ARG A 212 -19.75 5.17 -2.96
N LEU A 213 -19.22 6.32 -3.38
CA LEU A 213 -17.82 6.69 -3.15
C LEU A 213 -17.60 7.10 -1.69
N GLN A 214 -16.55 6.56 -1.10
CA GLN A 214 -16.20 6.84 0.29
C GLN A 214 -15.46 8.17 0.43
N LEU A 215 -15.78 8.89 1.49
CA LEU A 215 -15.05 10.09 1.92
C LEU A 215 -13.66 9.71 2.43
N GLU A 216 -12.65 10.46 1.99
CA GLU A 216 -11.29 10.28 2.48
C GLU A 216 -11.21 10.56 3.99
N LEU A 217 -10.48 9.72 4.70
CA LEU A 217 -10.29 9.81 6.15
C LEU A 217 -9.20 10.83 6.52
N THR A 218 -9.23 11.99 5.87
CA THR A 218 -8.37 13.15 6.13
C THR A 218 -8.99 14.07 7.19
N GLN A 219 -8.21 15.04 7.70
CA GLN A 219 -8.63 15.91 8.81
C GLN A 219 -9.86 16.79 8.52
N GLN A 220 -10.16 17.10 7.25
CA GLN A 220 -11.34 17.90 6.87
C GLN A 220 -12.48 17.06 6.26
N ARG A 221 -12.24 15.80 5.88
CA ARG A 221 -13.21 14.91 5.19
C ARG A 221 -13.96 15.56 4.01
N CYS A 222 -13.30 16.41 3.23
CA CYS A 222 -13.93 17.04 2.06
C CYS A 222 -13.95 16.10 0.85
N ASP A 223 -12.80 15.48 0.57
CA ASP A 223 -12.55 14.73 -0.65
C ASP A 223 -13.14 13.31 -0.67
N TYR A 224 -13.41 12.80 -1.87
CA TYR A 224 -13.91 11.45 -2.13
C TYR A 224 -12.86 10.59 -2.83
N VAL A 225 -12.81 9.30 -2.51
CA VAL A 225 -11.98 8.31 -3.21
C VAL A 225 -12.60 8.01 -4.59
N ILE A 226 -12.14 8.72 -5.62
CA ILE A 226 -12.69 8.64 -6.99
C ILE A 226 -11.84 7.75 -7.92
N ASP A 227 -10.51 7.71 -7.75
CA ASP A 227 -9.59 7.06 -8.70
C ASP A 227 -9.95 5.60 -9.06
N PRO A 228 -10.36 4.71 -8.12
CA PRO A 228 -10.76 3.34 -8.47
C PRO A 228 -12.02 3.29 -9.34
N PHE A 229 -12.98 4.18 -9.08
CA PHE A 229 -14.24 4.30 -9.82
C PHE A 229 -14.02 4.85 -11.23
N LEU A 230 -13.11 5.81 -11.39
CA LEU A 230 -12.66 6.30 -12.70
C LEU A 230 -11.92 5.20 -13.47
N GLN A 231 -11.00 4.48 -12.83
CA GLN A 231 -10.23 3.40 -13.47
C GLN A 231 -11.13 2.26 -13.96
N ASP A 232 -12.02 1.75 -13.11
CA ASP A 232 -12.96 0.68 -13.48
C ASP A 232 -13.92 1.12 -14.60
N THR A 233 -14.42 2.37 -14.56
CA THR A 233 -15.29 2.91 -15.63
C THR A 233 -14.51 3.06 -16.94
N SER A 234 -13.22 3.43 -16.86
CA SER A 234 -12.31 3.46 -18.02
C SER A 234 -12.10 2.06 -18.60
N THR A 235 -11.97 1.02 -17.77
CA THR A 235 -11.89 -0.37 -18.23
C THR A 235 -13.15 -0.80 -18.97
N LEU A 236 -14.35 -0.44 -18.50
CA LEU A 236 -15.61 -0.75 -19.18
C LEU A 236 -15.68 -0.09 -20.57
N LEU A 237 -15.33 1.20 -20.67
CA LEU A 237 -15.27 1.93 -21.93
C LEU A 237 -14.26 1.31 -22.91
N ALA A 238 -13.07 0.98 -22.41
CA ALA A 238 -12.01 0.36 -23.19
C ALA A 238 -12.36 -1.07 -23.62
N SER A 239 -13.11 -1.83 -22.81
CA SER A 239 -13.67 -3.14 -23.21
C SER A 239 -14.61 -2.99 -24.41
N GLN A 240 -15.48 -1.97 -24.41
CA GLN A 240 -16.35 -1.66 -25.54
C GLN A 240 -15.53 -1.27 -26.79
N PHE A 241 -14.46 -0.48 -26.62
CA PHE A 241 -13.53 -0.14 -27.72
C PHE A 241 -12.89 -1.39 -28.36
N MET A 242 -12.43 -2.36 -27.55
CA MET A 242 -11.85 -3.60 -28.08
C MET A 242 -12.87 -4.42 -28.89
N GLN A 243 -14.10 -4.51 -28.37
CA GLN A 243 -15.19 -5.24 -29.02
C GLN A 243 -15.60 -4.58 -30.35
N GLU A 244 -15.91 -3.29 -30.35
CA GLU A 244 -16.34 -2.57 -31.55
C GLU A 244 -15.24 -2.48 -32.62
N SER A 245 -13.97 -2.34 -32.20
CA SER A 245 -12.83 -2.42 -33.12
C SER A 245 -12.76 -3.76 -33.85
N ARG A 246 -12.97 -4.87 -33.13
CA ARG A 246 -12.99 -6.23 -33.72
C ARG A 246 -14.21 -6.43 -34.63
N VAL A 247 -15.39 -5.96 -34.24
CA VAL A 247 -16.63 -6.03 -35.04
C VAL A 247 -16.52 -5.24 -36.35
N LEU A 248 -15.92 -4.04 -36.33
CA LEU A 248 -15.78 -3.20 -37.52
C LEU A 248 -14.68 -3.70 -38.48
N LEU A 249 -13.54 -4.14 -37.93
CA LEU A 249 -12.33 -4.43 -38.72
C LEU A 249 -12.13 -5.91 -39.06
N VAL A 250 -12.85 -6.83 -38.41
CA VAL A 250 -12.85 -8.27 -38.72
C VAL A 250 -14.29 -8.80 -38.88
N PRO A 251 -15.01 -8.41 -39.95
CA PRO A 251 -16.35 -8.91 -40.24
C PRO A 251 -16.31 -10.39 -40.69
N GLY A 252 -16.24 -11.30 -39.72
CA GLY A 252 -16.19 -12.75 -39.99
C GLY A 252 -16.42 -13.67 -38.77
N THR A 253 -16.09 -13.24 -37.55
CA THR A 253 -16.31 -14.06 -36.35
C THR A 253 -17.66 -13.74 -35.70
N GLN A 254 -18.71 -14.47 -36.09
CA GLN A 254 -19.92 -14.58 -35.28
C GLN A 254 -19.57 -15.23 -33.93
N SER A 255 -20.11 -14.70 -32.84
CA SER A 255 -20.04 -15.37 -31.54
C SER A 255 -20.77 -16.72 -31.61
N SER A 256 -20.12 -17.80 -31.19
CA SER A 256 -20.67 -19.16 -31.25
C SER A 256 -21.72 -19.39 -30.16
N ALA A 257 -22.89 -18.79 -30.33
CA ALA A 257 -24.04 -18.96 -29.47
C ALA A 257 -24.67 -20.36 -29.65
N ALA A 258 -24.10 -21.36 -28.98
CA ALA A 258 -24.87 -22.51 -28.55
C ALA A 258 -25.82 -22.03 -27.42
N GLY A 259 -27.15 -22.03 -27.55
CA GLY A 259 -27.97 -22.51 -28.66
C GLY A 259 -29.08 -23.41 -28.15
N ASN A 260 -30.19 -22.81 -27.73
CA ASN A 260 -31.51 -23.45 -27.61
C ASN A 260 -32.58 -22.40 -27.25
N SER A 261 -33.01 -21.64 -28.24
CA SER A 261 -34.28 -20.92 -28.19
C SER A 261 -35.40 -21.84 -28.67
N ASN A 262 -36.36 -22.18 -27.81
CA ASN A 262 -37.60 -22.85 -28.20
C ASN A 262 -38.75 -22.44 -27.27
N THR A 263 -39.51 -21.42 -27.68
CA THR A 263 -40.94 -21.29 -27.35
C THR A 263 -41.74 -21.99 -28.46
N PRO A 264 -42.82 -22.71 -28.13
CA PRO A 264 -44.12 -22.04 -28.21
C PRO A 264 -45.18 -22.45 -27.16
N THR A 265 -46.04 -21.49 -26.84
CA THR A 265 -47.52 -21.60 -26.74
C THR A 265 -48.16 -22.74 -25.92
N ASP A 266 -48.50 -22.39 -24.68
CA ASP A 266 -49.87 -22.39 -24.09
C ASP A 266 -50.68 -23.70 -23.83
N THR A 267 -51.26 -23.73 -22.62
CA THR A 267 -52.44 -24.51 -22.13
C THR A 267 -52.39 -26.06 -22.12
N PRO A 268 -53.24 -26.77 -21.33
CA PRO A 268 -52.65 -27.60 -20.27
C PRO A 268 -53.16 -29.06 -20.20
N SER A 269 -52.46 -29.90 -19.42
CA SER A 269 -53.04 -31.14 -18.89
C SER A 269 -52.45 -31.60 -17.55
N THR A 270 -53.38 -31.96 -16.67
CA THR A 270 -53.26 -32.47 -15.30
C THR A 270 -52.34 -33.69 -15.10
N VAL A 271 -51.58 -33.71 -14.00
CA VAL A 271 -51.48 -34.89 -13.11
C VAL A 271 -51.56 -34.45 -11.64
N VAL A 272 -52.29 -35.24 -10.85
CA VAL A 272 -52.62 -35.04 -9.43
C VAL A 272 -51.40 -35.07 -8.50
N VAL A 273 -51.34 -34.15 -7.53
CA VAL A 273 -50.56 -34.29 -6.30
C VAL A 273 -51.51 -34.54 -5.12
N LYS A 274 -51.16 -35.49 -4.23
CA LYS A 274 -51.93 -35.80 -3.02
C LYS A 274 -51.60 -34.83 -1.87
N SER A 275 -52.63 -34.22 -1.29
CA SER A 275 -52.69 -33.79 0.11
C SER A 275 -52.78 -35.05 1.03
N PRO A 276 -52.51 -35.03 2.36
CA PRO A 276 -52.87 -33.98 3.36
C PRO A 276 -51.73 -33.68 4.37
N PRO A 277 -51.95 -32.97 5.53
CA PRO A 277 -53.14 -32.27 6.02
C PRO A 277 -52.96 -30.76 6.31
N THR A 278 -54.06 -30.13 6.72
CA THR A 278 -54.23 -28.69 6.98
C THR A 278 -53.87 -28.28 8.43
N SER A 279 -53.84 -26.96 8.66
CA SER A 279 -53.63 -26.22 9.94
C SER A 279 -52.17 -25.76 10.15
N ALA A 280 -51.87 -24.51 10.52
CA ALA A 280 -52.73 -23.42 11.03
C ALA A 280 -52.36 -22.03 10.48
N ALA A 281 -53.22 -21.05 10.79
CA ALA A 281 -52.97 -19.60 10.78
C ALA A 281 -52.50 -18.94 9.45
N SER A 282 -53.46 -18.40 8.70
CA SER A 282 -53.22 -17.46 7.61
C SER A 282 -52.77 -16.09 8.14
N ALA A 283 -51.47 -15.81 8.12
CA ALA A 283 -50.98 -14.44 8.07
C ALA A 283 -51.08 -13.93 6.63
N SER A 284 -51.60 -12.72 6.42
CA SER A 284 -51.47 -12.04 5.13
C SER A 284 -49.99 -11.76 4.85
N PRO A 285 -49.51 -11.94 3.60
CA PRO A 285 -48.14 -11.58 3.27
C PRO A 285 -47.97 -10.07 3.49
N SER A 286 -47.03 -9.71 4.36
CA SER A 286 -46.75 -8.32 4.66
C SER A 286 -46.20 -7.60 3.42
N PRO A 287 -46.58 -6.33 3.18
CA PRO A 287 -46.13 -5.57 2.02
C PRO A 287 -44.66 -5.12 2.12
N LEU A 288 -43.92 -5.53 3.16
CA LEU A 288 -42.53 -5.15 3.37
C LEU A 288 -41.62 -6.37 3.27
N SER A 289 -40.48 -6.19 2.60
CA SER A 289 -39.33 -7.09 2.67
C SER A 289 -38.10 -6.32 3.15
N PHE A 290 -37.10 -7.02 3.67
CA PHE A 290 -35.81 -6.42 3.98
C PHE A 290 -34.66 -7.40 3.79
N LYS A 291 -33.44 -6.85 3.73
CA LYS A 291 -32.19 -7.60 3.84
C LYS A 291 -31.26 -6.88 4.83
N ALA A 292 -30.78 -7.61 5.83
CA ALA A 292 -29.70 -7.17 6.71
C ALA A 292 -28.34 -7.68 6.22
N THR A 293 -27.30 -6.90 6.44
CA THR A 293 -25.91 -7.22 6.10
C THR A 293 -24.99 -6.77 7.24
N LEU A 294 -24.17 -7.68 7.73
CA LEU A 294 -23.08 -7.37 8.67
C LEU A 294 -21.89 -6.81 7.88
N LEU A 295 -21.28 -5.73 8.39
CA LEU A 295 -20.13 -5.06 7.81
C LEU A 295 -19.18 -4.66 8.94
N ASP A 296 -17.89 -4.85 8.77
CA ASP A 296 -16.83 -4.49 9.70
C ASP A 296 -15.94 -3.36 9.12
N GLU A 297 -14.79 -3.08 9.72
CA GLU A 297 -13.86 -2.06 9.24
C GLU A 297 -12.78 -2.66 8.31
N ASN A 298 -12.39 -3.92 8.58
CA ASN A 298 -11.28 -4.59 7.91
C ASN A 298 -11.70 -5.50 6.71
N GLY A 299 -12.98 -5.88 6.59
CA GLY A 299 -13.54 -6.71 5.53
C GLY A 299 -13.42 -8.24 5.70
N ASN A 300 -13.14 -8.77 6.89
CA ASN A 300 -12.83 -10.20 7.11
C ASN A 300 -13.93 -11.03 7.83
N LEU A 301 -14.99 -10.40 8.33
CA LEU A 301 -16.09 -10.96 9.12
C LEU A 301 -15.69 -11.57 10.49
N LEU A 302 -14.58 -11.09 11.06
CA LEU A 302 -14.03 -11.47 12.36
C LEU A 302 -13.62 -10.21 13.13
N LEU A 303 -14.48 -9.79 14.07
CA LEU A 303 -14.36 -8.50 14.73
C LEU A 303 -13.22 -8.46 15.76
N GLU A 304 -12.30 -7.50 15.62
CA GLU A 304 -11.21 -7.25 16.57
C GLU A 304 -11.61 -6.26 17.69
N SER A 305 -10.89 -6.26 18.82
CA SER A 305 -11.05 -5.26 19.89
C SER A 305 -10.89 -3.84 19.37
N GLY A 306 -11.88 -2.97 19.61
CA GLY A 306 -11.88 -1.58 19.13
C GLY A 306 -12.33 -1.38 17.68
N GLU A 307 -12.63 -2.45 16.92
CA GLU A 307 -13.11 -2.35 15.54
C GLU A 307 -14.54 -1.80 15.45
N ARG A 308 -14.88 -1.14 14.33
CA ARG A 308 -16.24 -0.67 14.07
C ARG A 308 -17.11 -1.71 13.41
N LEU A 309 -18.25 -2.00 14.05
CA LEU A 309 -19.28 -2.87 13.53
C LEU A 309 -20.42 -2.06 12.95
N ARG A 310 -20.88 -2.42 11.75
CA ARG A 310 -22.10 -1.91 11.11
C ARG A 310 -23.06 -3.04 10.79
N VAL A 311 -24.33 -2.84 11.12
CA VAL A 311 -25.45 -3.65 10.58
C VAL A 311 -26.26 -2.75 9.67
N ARG A 312 -26.08 -2.91 8.37
CA ARG A 312 -26.91 -2.23 7.35
C ARG A 312 -28.16 -3.04 7.07
N VAL A 313 -29.30 -2.38 7.00
CA VAL A 313 -30.61 -3.00 6.74
C VAL A 313 -31.33 -2.22 5.64
N ASP A 314 -31.51 -2.87 4.49
CA ASP A 314 -32.24 -2.31 3.35
C ASP A 314 -33.68 -2.84 3.37
N VAL A 315 -34.66 -1.95 3.48
CA VAL A 315 -36.11 -2.26 3.55
C VAL A 315 -36.78 -1.81 2.26
N VAL A 316 -37.73 -2.58 1.73
CA VAL A 316 -38.49 -2.28 0.50
C VAL A 316 -39.99 -2.54 0.73
N ASN A 317 -40.84 -1.63 0.28
CA ASN A 317 -42.29 -1.87 0.18
C ASN A 317 -42.62 -2.50 -1.18
N THR A 318 -42.95 -3.79 -1.16
CA THR A 318 -43.36 -4.58 -2.33
C THR A 318 -44.89 -4.62 -2.52
N GLY A 319 -45.66 -4.02 -1.60
CA GLY A 319 -47.11 -3.91 -1.68
C GLY A 319 -47.61 -2.73 -2.51
N THR A 320 -48.94 -2.67 -2.65
CA THR A 320 -49.66 -1.65 -3.44
C THR A 320 -50.13 -0.43 -2.65
N GLN A 321 -49.85 -0.38 -1.34
CA GLN A 321 -50.25 0.71 -0.44
C GLN A 321 -49.04 1.27 0.32
N THR A 322 -49.08 2.56 0.65
CA THR A 322 -48.06 3.21 1.50
C THR A 322 -48.14 2.65 2.92
N VAL A 323 -47.03 2.11 3.43
CA VAL A 323 -46.91 1.76 4.85
C VAL A 323 -46.45 3.01 5.60
N ALA A 324 -47.27 3.52 6.53
CA ALA A 324 -46.97 4.75 7.26
C ALA A 324 -45.90 4.54 8.35
N ASP A 325 -46.08 3.53 9.21
CA ASP A 325 -45.26 3.29 10.38
C ASP A 325 -44.64 1.90 10.36
N SER A 326 -43.31 1.86 10.24
CA SER A 326 -42.49 0.68 10.54
C SER A 326 -41.12 1.08 11.09
N ALA A 327 -40.47 0.14 11.76
CA ALA A 327 -39.13 0.29 12.32
C ALA A 327 -38.35 -1.02 12.19
N VAL A 328 -37.03 -0.92 12.12
CA VAL A 328 -36.13 -2.06 12.27
C VAL A 328 -35.66 -2.11 13.71
N ARG A 329 -35.71 -3.30 14.33
CA ARG A 329 -35.22 -3.58 15.68
C ARG A 329 -34.06 -4.57 15.62
N LEU A 330 -32.99 -4.25 16.32
CA LEU A 330 -31.81 -5.08 16.53
C LEU A 330 -31.88 -5.72 17.93
N THR A 331 -31.62 -7.01 18.03
CA THR A 331 -31.60 -7.76 19.30
C THR A 331 -30.46 -8.79 19.31
N GLY A 332 -29.88 -9.06 20.48
CA GLY A 332 -28.79 -10.02 20.64
C GLY A 332 -28.19 -9.98 22.05
N PRO A 333 -27.04 -10.66 22.28
CA PRO A 333 -26.36 -10.69 23.57
C PRO A 333 -26.02 -9.28 24.10
N GLN A 334 -26.34 -9.02 25.37
CA GLN A 334 -26.16 -7.70 26.00
C GLN A 334 -24.73 -7.11 25.88
N PRO A 335 -23.62 -7.86 26.00
CA PRO A 335 -22.27 -7.30 25.84
C PRO A 335 -22.01 -6.69 24.46
N LEU A 336 -22.67 -7.20 23.42
CA LEU A 336 -22.59 -6.67 22.05
C LEU A 336 -23.69 -5.63 21.78
N LEU A 337 -24.92 -5.88 22.22
CA LEU A 337 -26.06 -5.01 21.97
C LEU A 337 -25.92 -3.63 22.65
N SER A 338 -25.26 -3.57 23.81
CA SER A 338 -24.94 -2.34 24.55
C SER A 338 -23.95 -1.41 23.84
N GLN A 339 -23.25 -1.88 22.81
CA GLN A 339 -22.30 -1.06 22.03
C GLN A 339 -22.97 -0.22 20.95
N PHE A 340 -24.26 -0.47 20.67
CA PHE A 340 -25.06 0.28 19.69
C PHE A 340 -25.79 1.45 20.38
N PRO A 341 -25.61 2.72 19.94
CA PRO A 341 -26.29 3.87 20.55
C PRO A 341 -27.82 3.84 20.46
N ALA A 342 -28.37 3.05 19.53
CA ALA A 342 -29.79 2.76 19.43
C ALA A 342 -29.98 1.33 18.92
N THR A 343 -31.00 0.64 19.42
CA THR A 343 -31.37 -0.74 19.02
C THR A 343 -32.67 -0.79 18.22
N THR A 344 -33.30 0.35 17.94
CA THR A 344 -34.47 0.47 17.06
C THR A 344 -34.35 1.73 16.22
N LEU A 345 -34.60 1.63 14.91
CA LEU A 345 -34.52 2.73 13.95
C LEU A 345 -35.79 2.78 13.09
N ALA A 346 -36.43 3.93 12.99
CA ALA A 346 -37.67 4.10 12.25
C ALA A 346 -37.44 4.12 10.72
N THR A 347 -38.21 3.32 9.96
CA THR A 347 -38.26 3.50 8.51
C THR A 347 -38.98 4.81 8.18
N GLY A 348 -40.02 5.16 8.93
CA GLY A 348 -41.00 6.15 8.51
C GLY A 348 -41.79 5.65 7.29
N PRO A 349 -42.54 6.55 6.61
CA PRO A 349 -43.46 6.15 5.56
C PRO A 349 -42.75 5.65 4.29
N LEU A 350 -43.15 4.48 3.81
CA LEU A 350 -42.68 3.84 2.58
C LEU A 350 -43.82 3.73 1.57
N ALA A 351 -43.75 4.50 0.50
CA ALA A 351 -44.68 4.40 -0.65
C ALA A 351 -44.51 3.05 -1.39
N PRO A 352 -45.49 2.60 -2.20
CA PRO A 352 -45.37 1.40 -3.05
C PRO A 352 -44.10 1.44 -3.91
N GLY A 353 -43.31 0.36 -3.90
CA GLY A 353 -42.01 0.27 -4.58
C GLY A 353 -40.88 1.10 -3.92
N GLY A 354 -41.17 1.88 -2.88
CA GLY A 354 -40.21 2.69 -2.15
C GLY A 354 -39.31 1.84 -1.25
N SER A 355 -38.06 2.30 -1.08
CA SER A 355 -37.05 1.63 -0.27
C SER A 355 -36.32 2.59 0.66
N LYS A 356 -35.74 2.07 1.75
CA LYS A 356 -34.90 2.83 2.69
C LYS A 356 -33.83 1.95 3.31
N SER A 357 -32.59 2.45 3.31
CA SER A 357 -31.49 1.89 4.07
C SER A 357 -31.43 2.49 5.48
N LEU A 358 -31.10 1.65 6.47
CA LEU A 358 -30.83 2.04 7.86
C LEU A 358 -29.52 1.39 8.30
N GLU A 359 -28.71 2.06 9.13
CA GLU A 359 -27.47 1.48 9.66
C GLU A 359 -27.44 1.58 11.19
N PHE A 360 -27.23 0.45 11.86
CA PHE A 360 -26.81 0.42 13.26
C PHE A 360 -25.29 0.40 13.30
N ILE A 361 -24.66 1.26 14.10
CA ILE A 361 -23.21 1.38 14.21
C ILE A 361 -22.79 1.16 15.67
N ALA A 362 -21.76 0.36 15.88
CA ALA A 362 -21.12 0.11 17.17
C ALA A 362 -19.59 0.17 17.05
N THR A 363 -18.90 0.24 18.18
CA THR A 363 -17.45 0.01 18.27
C THR A 363 -17.21 -1.10 19.29
N MET A 364 -16.38 -2.07 18.96
CA MET A 364 -16.18 -3.26 19.79
C MET A 364 -15.42 -2.92 21.08
N PRO A 365 -15.80 -3.50 22.24
CA PRO A 365 -15.13 -3.26 23.50
C PRO A 365 -13.71 -3.83 23.47
N GLN A 366 -12.80 -3.24 24.24
CA GLN A 366 -11.38 -3.64 24.24
C GLN A 366 -11.14 -5.07 24.76
N SER A 367 -12.08 -5.65 25.50
CA SER A 367 -12.11 -7.06 25.87
C SER A 367 -13.50 -7.65 25.60
N PRO A 368 -13.71 -8.31 24.45
CA PRO A 368 -14.97 -8.98 24.16
C PRO A 368 -15.06 -10.31 24.92
N ALA A 369 -15.96 -10.37 25.90
CA ALA A 369 -16.26 -11.59 26.67
C ALA A 369 -16.98 -12.69 25.86
N LEU A 370 -17.24 -12.47 24.56
CA LEU A 370 -17.91 -13.38 23.64
C LEU A 370 -16.94 -13.69 22.49
N ARG A 371 -16.71 -14.99 22.20
CA ARG A 371 -15.99 -15.45 20.98
C ARG A 371 -16.91 -15.48 19.74
N GLN A 372 -18.20 -15.72 19.96
CA GLN A 372 -19.25 -15.73 18.95
C GLN A 372 -20.53 -15.12 19.54
N ALA A 373 -21.34 -14.50 18.68
CA ALA A 373 -22.64 -13.94 19.02
C ALA A 373 -23.59 -14.02 17.82
N GLU A 374 -24.89 -13.92 18.07
CA GLU A 374 -25.89 -13.71 17.02
C GLU A 374 -26.60 -12.37 17.22
N LEU A 375 -26.71 -11.59 16.15
CA LEU A 375 -27.57 -10.41 16.09
C LEU A 375 -28.80 -10.74 15.24
N GLN A 376 -29.99 -10.71 15.84
CA GLN A 376 -31.25 -10.82 15.11
C GLN A 376 -31.76 -9.44 14.72
N VAL A 377 -32.07 -9.28 13.44
CA VAL A 377 -32.70 -8.09 12.86
C VAL A 377 -34.15 -8.41 12.55
N ALA A 378 -35.08 -7.64 13.12
CA ALA A 378 -36.52 -7.80 12.89
C ALA A 378 -37.12 -6.48 12.38
N LEU A 379 -37.84 -6.54 11.26
CA LEU A 379 -38.69 -5.44 10.81
C LEU A 379 -40.05 -5.53 11.51
N VAL A 380 -40.52 -4.43 12.08
CA VAL A 380 -41.80 -4.35 12.80
C VAL A 380 -42.67 -3.19 12.30
N THR A 381 -43.99 -3.36 12.38
CA THR A 381 -44.99 -2.31 12.15
C THR A 381 -45.05 -1.31 13.31
N GLY A 382 -45.76 -0.19 13.13
CA GLY A 382 -46.15 0.71 14.23
C GLY A 382 -46.98 0.04 15.34
N SER A 383 -47.64 -1.09 15.06
CA SER A 383 -48.29 -1.95 16.06
C SER A 383 -47.33 -2.92 16.78
N GLY A 384 -46.03 -2.85 16.51
CA GLY A 384 -44.99 -3.69 17.12
C GLY A 384 -44.95 -5.14 16.62
N GLN A 385 -45.84 -5.51 15.70
CA GLN A 385 -45.91 -6.84 15.10
C GLN A 385 -44.81 -7.03 14.04
N SER A 386 -44.36 -8.27 13.84
CA SER A 386 -43.37 -8.60 12.81
C SER A 386 -43.94 -8.30 11.42
N ALA A 387 -43.21 -7.48 10.65
CA ALA A 387 -43.59 -7.04 9.30
C ALA A 387 -42.82 -7.77 8.19
N ALA A 388 -41.91 -8.67 8.54
CA ALA A 388 -41.20 -9.60 7.66
C ALA A 388 -40.47 -10.66 8.52
N PRO A 389 -40.12 -11.85 7.98
CA PRO A 389 -39.33 -12.84 8.72
C PRO A 389 -38.02 -12.23 9.25
N PRO A 390 -37.66 -12.43 10.53
CA PRO A 390 -36.43 -11.88 11.09
C PRO A 390 -35.19 -12.56 10.48
N GLN A 391 -34.10 -11.82 10.35
CA GLN A 391 -32.83 -12.32 9.83
C GLN A 391 -31.79 -12.38 10.95
N THR A 392 -31.22 -13.56 11.17
CA THR A 392 -30.05 -13.73 12.05
C THR A 392 -28.76 -13.39 11.30
N LEU A 393 -27.87 -12.64 11.95
CA LEU A 393 -26.51 -12.35 11.53
C LEU A 393 -25.54 -13.01 12.53
N PRO A 394 -24.78 -14.05 12.13
CA PRO A 394 -23.73 -14.60 12.97
C PRO A 394 -22.56 -13.61 13.03
N VAL A 395 -21.98 -13.45 14.22
CA VAL A 395 -20.87 -12.53 14.50
C VAL A 395 -19.74 -13.33 15.15
N SER A 396 -18.62 -13.48 14.43
CA SER A 396 -17.38 -14.00 14.99
C SER A 396 -16.60 -12.85 15.61
N ILE A 397 -16.09 -13.04 16.83
CA ILE A 397 -15.38 -11.99 17.57
C ILE A 397 -14.06 -12.55 18.06
N GLN A 398 -12.96 -11.92 17.67
CA GLN A 398 -11.64 -12.27 18.16
C GLN A 398 -11.40 -11.59 19.49
N ALA A 399 -11.38 -12.39 20.56
CA ALA A 399 -10.74 -11.96 21.80
C ALA A 399 -9.25 -11.73 21.52
N SER A 400 -8.79 -10.48 21.64
CA SER A 400 -7.37 -10.17 21.60
C SER A 400 -6.67 -10.84 22.78
N ALA A 401 -5.99 -11.96 22.50
CA ALA A 401 -5.04 -12.54 23.44
C ALA A 401 -3.98 -11.48 23.74
N SER A 402 -3.90 -11.04 24.99
CA SER A 402 -3.04 -9.94 25.41
C SER A 402 -1.57 -10.38 25.44
N LEU A 403 -0.95 -10.42 24.26
CA LEU A 403 0.49 -10.16 24.14
C LEU A 403 0.77 -8.83 24.87
N PRO A 404 1.82 -8.73 25.71
CA PRO A 404 2.21 -7.46 26.29
C PRO A 404 2.43 -6.42 25.18
N GLU A 405 1.69 -5.31 25.24
CA GLU A 405 1.69 -4.25 24.22
C GLU A 405 3.03 -3.47 24.15
N ASP A 406 3.84 -3.68 25.20
CA ASP A 406 5.19 -3.21 25.42
C ASP A 406 6.22 -4.13 24.74
N VAL A 407 6.90 -3.61 23.71
CA VAL A 407 7.92 -4.34 22.94
C VAL A 407 9.25 -4.53 23.67
N ASP A 408 9.53 -3.78 24.74
CA ASP A 408 10.74 -3.99 25.56
C ASP A 408 10.66 -5.29 26.37
N GLN A 409 9.45 -5.83 26.58
CA GLN A 409 9.21 -7.16 27.17
C GLN A 409 9.49 -8.28 26.16
N ILE A 410 10.73 -8.35 25.66
CA ILE A 410 11.21 -9.33 24.68
C ILE A 410 10.79 -10.76 25.10
N PRO A 411 10.11 -11.55 24.24
CA PRO A 411 9.70 -12.90 24.59
C PRO A 411 10.89 -13.82 24.86
N ALA A 412 10.67 -14.86 25.66
CA ALA A 412 11.69 -15.85 25.98
C ALA A 412 12.28 -16.53 24.73
N ALA A 413 13.56 -16.92 24.81
CA ALA A 413 14.26 -17.56 23.71
C ALA A 413 13.69 -18.93 23.36
N ILE A 414 13.61 -19.24 22.06
CA ILE A 414 13.13 -20.54 21.59
C ILE A 414 14.24 -21.60 21.71
N THR A 415 13.94 -22.69 22.42
CA THR A 415 14.85 -23.84 22.57
C THR A 415 14.93 -24.66 21.29
N GLU A 416 13.78 -24.84 20.63
CA GLU A 416 13.70 -25.44 19.28
C GLU A 416 13.63 -24.33 18.22
N GLY A 417 14.17 -24.59 17.03
CA GLY A 417 14.22 -23.58 15.97
C GLY A 417 15.42 -22.62 16.03
N GLN A 418 16.51 -23.00 16.72
CA GLN A 418 17.82 -22.35 16.61
C GLN A 418 18.29 -22.28 15.14
N ARG A 419 18.87 -21.14 14.73
CA ARG A 419 19.31 -20.87 13.35
C ARG A 419 20.80 -20.50 13.28
N PRO A 420 21.72 -21.47 13.47
CA PRO A 420 23.16 -21.22 13.47
C PRO A 420 23.75 -20.86 12.10
N GLY A 421 22.98 -21.00 11.02
CA GLY A 421 23.37 -20.55 9.67
C GLY A 421 22.97 -19.12 9.33
N ASP A 422 22.17 -18.45 10.17
CA ASP A 422 21.63 -17.11 9.91
C ASP A 422 22.36 -16.04 10.74
N TYR A 423 22.42 -14.81 10.23
CA TYR A 423 23.24 -13.73 10.79
C TYR A 423 22.51 -12.39 10.88
N LEU A 424 22.85 -11.59 11.89
CA LEU A 424 22.38 -10.21 12.04
C LEU A 424 23.57 -9.26 12.27
N LEU A 425 23.63 -8.19 11.46
CA LEU A 425 24.39 -6.98 11.77
C LEU A 425 23.39 -5.89 12.15
N ALA A 426 23.39 -5.44 13.41
CA ALA A 426 22.56 -4.35 13.90
C ALA A 426 23.42 -3.13 14.21
N VAL A 427 23.08 -1.98 13.63
CA VAL A 427 23.80 -0.70 13.81
C VAL A 427 22.82 0.35 14.35
N GLY A 428 23.17 1.03 15.44
CA GLY A 428 22.31 2.02 16.10
C GLY A 428 23.07 3.28 16.53
N LEU A 429 22.63 4.44 16.07
CA LEU A 429 23.35 5.71 16.24
C LEU A 429 22.47 6.79 16.89
N SER A 430 22.43 6.78 18.22
CA SER A 430 21.80 7.83 19.04
C SER A 430 22.69 9.05 19.24
N SER A 431 23.96 8.97 18.87
CA SER A 431 24.95 10.04 18.97
C SER A 431 25.95 9.99 17.80
N TYR A 432 26.63 11.11 17.58
CA TYR A 432 27.66 11.29 16.56
C TYR A 432 28.83 12.08 17.16
N ARG A 433 30.04 11.89 16.61
CA ARG A 433 31.23 12.66 16.99
C ARG A 433 31.08 14.14 16.63
N GLU A 434 30.42 14.44 15.52
CA GLU A 434 30.11 15.80 15.07
C GLU A 434 28.74 16.23 15.61
N GLN A 435 28.71 17.23 16.49
CA GLN A 435 27.47 17.68 17.16
C GLN A 435 26.46 18.35 16.22
N GLU A 436 26.87 18.73 15.01
CA GLU A 436 25.98 19.26 13.96
C GLU A 436 25.07 18.17 13.34
N ILE A 437 25.41 16.89 13.53
CA ILE A 437 24.63 15.77 13.01
C ILE A 437 23.54 15.44 14.03
N ALA A 438 22.28 15.66 13.63
CA ALA A 438 21.13 15.44 14.51
C ALA A 438 21.06 13.99 15.02
N ALA A 439 21.17 13.83 16.34
CA ALA A 439 20.92 12.57 17.04
C ALA A 439 19.51 12.02 16.73
N ARG A 440 19.40 10.69 16.64
CA ARG A 440 18.12 9.98 16.74
C ARG A 440 18.03 9.34 18.11
N LYS A 441 17.26 9.96 19.02
CA LYS A 441 17.23 9.64 20.46
C LYS A 441 17.23 8.14 20.75
N TYR A 442 16.45 7.34 20.04
CA TYR A 442 16.23 5.92 20.34
C TYR A 442 16.99 4.93 19.43
N ALA A 443 17.70 5.39 18.40
CA ALA A 443 18.32 4.51 17.39
C ALA A 443 19.31 3.46 17.97
N SER A 444 20.00 3.78 19.06
CA SER A 444 20.91 2.85 19.75
C SER A 444 20.17 1.75 20.53
N LEU A 445 19.03 2.09 21.13
CA LEU A 445 18.11 1.14 21.80
C LEU A 445 17.34 0.30 20.77
N ASP A 446 16.84 0.94 19.71
CA ASP A 446 16.19 0.28 18.56
C ASP A 446 17.04 -0.89 18.03
N ALA A 447 18.34 -0.68 17.83
CA ALA A 447 19.28 -1.71 17.37
C ALA A 447 19.53 -2.82 18.41
N GLU A 448 19.53 -2.50 19.72
CA GLU A 448 19.69 -3.46 20.80
C GLU A 448 18.45 -4.35 20.97
N THR A 449 17.24 -3.76 20.95
CA THR A 449 15.98 -4.51 21.05
C THR A 449 15.76 -5.39 19.82
N VAL A 450 16.09 -4.91 18.60
CA VAL A 450 16.12 -5.76 17.39
C VAL A 450 17.13 -6.91 17.53
N ALA A 451 18.35 -6.64 18.02
CA ALA A 451 19.34 -7.69 18.24
C ALA A 451 18.85 -8.76 19.23
N ALA A 452 18.22 -8.35 20.34
CA ALA A 452 17.65 -9.26 21.32
C ALA A 452 16.49 -10.10 20.74
N TYR A 453 15.58 -9.49 19.98
CA TYR A 453 14.49 -10.19 19.29
C TYR A 453 14.99 -11.31 18.36
N PHE A 454 16.04 -11.03 17.58
CA PHE A 454 16.63 -12.05 16.70
C PHE A 454 17.39 -13.14 17.47
N GLN A 455 17.93 -12.84 18.66
CA GLN A 455 18.52 -13.86 19.55
C GLN A 455 17.46 -14.73 20.24
N THR A 456 16.32 -14.16 20.66
CA THR A 456 15.28 -14.91 21.39
C THR A 456 14.32 -15.65 20.46
N ILE A 457 13.38 -14.96 19.82
CA ILE A 457 12.37 -15.55 18.94
C ILE A 457 12.85 -15.67 17.49
N GLY A 458 13.97 -15.04 17.14
CA GLY A 458 14.70 -15.36 15.92
C GLY A 458 15.64 -16.56 16.05
N GLY A 459 15.95 -17.02 17.27
CA GLY A 459 16.83 -18.18 17.50
C GLY A 459 18.26 -18.07 16.93
N LEU A 460 18.76 -16.86 16.65
CA LEU A 460 20.16 -16.68 16.22
C LEU A 460 21.10 -16.84 17.42
N PRO A 461 22.15 -17.68 17.33
CA PRO A 461 23.18 -17.74 18.37
C PRO A 461 23.84 -16.37 18.60
N GLN A 462 24.25 -16.08 19.83
CA GLN A 462 24.90 -14.81 20.19
C GLN A 462 26.09 -14.46 19.27
N ASN A 463 26.91 -15.45 18.89
CA ASN A 463 28.06 -15.29 18.00
C ASN A 463 27.70 -14.97 16.53
N ASN A 464 26.43 -15.06 16.16
CA ASN A 464 25.90 -14.72 14.84
C ASN A 464 25.26 -13.32 14.79
N VAL A 465 25.23 -12.61 15.91
CA VAL A 465 24.69 -11.24 16.01
C VAL A 465 25.82 -10.28 16.37
N ARG A 466 26.07 -9.30 15.49
CA ARG A 466 26.99 -8.19 15.76
C ARG A 466 26.19 -6.91 15.94
N LEU A 467 26.28 -6.32 17.13
CA LEU A 467 25.64 -5.07 17.50
C LEU A 467 26.71 -3.96 17.57
N LEU A 468 26.58 -2.95 16.71
CA LEU A 468 27.43 -1.75 16.70
C LEU A 468 26.59 -0.56 17.15
N ARG A 469 26.97 0.10 18.25
CA ARG A 469 26.22 1.24 18.81
C ARG A 469 27.12 2.45 19.00
N ASP A 470 26.61 3.62 18.63
CA ASP A 470 27.24 4.91 18.91
C ASP A 470 28.76 4.89 18.61
N TRP A 471 29.61 5.08 19.61
CA TRP A 471 31.07 5.10 19.46
C TRP A 471 31.72 3.80 18.95
N ASN A 472 30.98 2.68 18.92
CA ASN A 472 31.37 1.41 18.30
C ASN A 472 30.86 1.24 16.85
N ALA A 473 30.17 2.24 16.30
CA ALA A 473 29.67 2.25 14.93
C ALA A 473 30.46 3.25 14.07
N LEU A 474 31.79 3.15 14.10
CA LEU A 474 32.68 3.92 13.22
C LEU A 474 32.57 3.37 11.78
N ARG A 475 33.00 4.17 10.78
CA ARG A 475 33.13 3.69 9.40
C ARG A 475 33.89 2.34 9.31
N PRO A 476 35.11 2.19 9.87
CA PRO A 476 35.86 0.93 9.77
C PRO A 476 35.19 -0.26 10.48
N ASP A 477 34.45 -0.06 11.58
CA ASP A 477 33.77 -1.17 12.28
C ASP A 477 32.59 -1.72 11.44
N ILE A 478 31.88 -0.82 10.74
CA ILE A 478 30.82 -1.18 9.79
C ILE A 478 31.45 -1.84 8.54
N GLU A 479 32.61 -1.37 8.10
CA GLU A 479 33.32 -1.88 6.92
C GLU A 479 33.88 -3.31 7.17
N GLU A 480 34.53 -3.58 8.31
CA GLU A 480 34.97 -4.94 8.73
C GLU A 480 33.77 -5.88 8.94
N ALA A 481 32.66 -5.40 9.51
CA ALA A 481 31.46 -6.21 9.67
C ALA A 481 30.85 -6.67 8.33
N LEU A 482 30.91 -5.81 7.30
CA LEU A 482 30.35 -6.08 5.97
C LEU A 482 31.30 -6.81 5.01
N LEU A 483 32.62 -6.59 5.13
CA LEU A 483 33.62 -7.08 4.18
C LEU A 483 34.41 -8.30 4.69
N ASP A 484 34.57 -8.45 6.00
CA ASP A 484 35.32 -9.57 6.60
C ASP A 484 34.39 -10.52 7.38
N TRP A 485 33.67 -10.03 8.38
CA TRP A 485 32.92 -10.89 9.32
C TRP A 485 31.69 -11.57 8.69
N LEU A 486 30.84 -10.83 7.96
CA LEU A 486 29.72 -11.45 7.23
C LEU A 486 30.20 -12.39 6.11
N PRO A 487 31.15 -12.02 5.23
CA PRO A 487 31.63 -12.91 4.17
C PRO A 487 32.39 -14.15 4.66
N ALA A 488 33.07 -14.09 5.81
CA ALA A 488 33.73 -15.25 6.41
C ALA A 488 32.76 -16.28 7.03
N LYS A 489 31.48 -15.92 7.21
CA LYS A 489 30.46 -16.75 7.88
C LYS A 489 29.27 -17.14 6.99
N THR A 490 28.90 -16.29 6.05
CA THR A 490 27.67 -16.43 5.25
C THR A 490 27.76 -17.58 4.24
N THR A 491 26.71 -18.38 4.13
CA THR A 491 26.59 -19.50 3.17
C THR A 491 25.42 -19.29 2.20
N LYS A 492 25.38 -20.08 1.11
CA LYS A 492 24.29 -20.07 0.10
C LYS A 492 22.89 -20.36 0.65
N ASP A 493 22.80 -20.91 1.86
CA ASP A 493 21.54 -21.27 2.52
C ASP A 493 21.16 -20.28 3.64
N SER A 494 22.08 -19.38 4.02
CA SER A 494 21.93 -18.39 5.10
C SER A 494 20.92 -17.28 4.77
N LEU A 495 20.12 -16.90 5.76
CA LEU A 495 19.46 -15.60 5.82
C LEU A 495 20.37 -14.59 6.56
N VAL A 496 20.60 -13.42 5.95
CA VAL A 496 21.35 -12.32 6.59
C VAL A 496 20.45 -11.11 6.76
N VAL A 497 20.31 -10.62 7.98
CA VAL A 497 19.64 -9.34 8.26
C VAL A 497 20.70 -8.28 8.54
N VAL A 498 20.54 -7.10 7.94
CA VAL A 498 21.37 -5.93 8.24
C VAL A 498 20.44 -4.79 8.61
N TYR A 499 20.43 -4.43 9.88
CA TYR A 499 19.60 -3.38 10.45
C TYR A 499 20.45 -2.13 10.72
N PHE A 500 19.99 -0.97 10.28
CA PHE A 500 20.66 0.31 10.50
C PHE A 500 19.66 1.37 10.98
N ALA A 501 19.89 1.90 12.18
CA ALA A 501 19.16 3.03 12.74
C ALA A 501 20.06 4.26 12.90
N GLY A 502 19.68 5.38 12.28
CA GLY A 502 20.47 6.61 12.37
C GLY A 502 20.16 7.63 11.26
N GLN A 503 21.22 8.28 10.76
CA GLN A 503 21.16 9.28 9.70
C GLN A 503 21.73 8.74 8.38
N ALA A 504 21.12 9.17 7.28
CA ALA A 504 21.69 9.14 5.94
C ALA A 504 21.72 10.56 5.36
N VAL A 505 22.53 10.78 4.33
CA VAL A 505 22.68 12.09 3.69
C VAL A 505 22.76 11.97 2.17
N GLY A 506 21.96 12.79 1.47
CA GLY A 506 22.05 12.97 0.02
C GLY A 506 22.90 14.19 -0.35
N SER A 507 23.83 14.00 -1.28
CA SER A 507 24.71 15.06 -1.80
C SER A 507 24.12 15.75 -3.03
N PRO A 508 24.59 16.97 -3.40
CA PRO A 508 24.18 17.64 -4.64
C PRO A 508 24.51 16.86 -5.93
N SER A 509 25.50 15.96 -5.91
CA SER A 509 25.81 15.02 -6.99
C SER A 509 24.76 13.91 -7.18
N GLY A 510 23.78 13.79 -6.27
CA GLY A 510 22.76 12.74 -6.28
C GLY A 510 23.27 11.39 -5.75
N GLU A 511 24.39 11.41 -5.04
CA GLU A 511 24.89 10.26 -4.27
C GLU A 511 24.22 10.25 -2.89
N THR A 512 24.26 9.10 -2.23
CA THR A 512 23.68 8.92 -0.89
C THR A 512 24.68 8.17 -0.03
N PHE A 513 24.80 8.59 1.23
CA PHE A 513 25.72 8.02 2.19
C PHE A 513 24.97 7.69 3.48
N LEU A 514 25.28 6.56 4.10
CA LEU A 514 25.01 6.36 5.51
C LEU A 514 26.01 7.19 6.33
N VAL A 515 25.62 7.61 7.53
CA VAL A 515 26.47 8.41 8.42
C VAL A 515 26.91 7.54 9.60
N PRO A 516 28.18 7.09 9.66
CA PRO A 516 28.76 6.44 10.85
C PRO A 516 28.95 7.44 12.00
N TYR A 517 29.30 6.96 13.19
CA TYR A 517 29.54 7.81 14.36
C TYR A 517 30.65 8.85 14.15
N ASP A 518 31.73 8.48 13.47
CA ASP A 518 32.81 9.39 13.09
C ASP A 518 32.55 10.15 11.78
N GLY A 519 31.40 9.93 11.16
CA GLY A 519 30.95 10.62 9.95
C GLY A 519 30.88 12.13 10.12
N SER A 520 31.09 12.85 9.02
CA SER A 520 31.04 14.32 8.99
C SER A 520 30.54 14.80 7.65
N LEU A 521 29.60 15.74 7.68
CA LEU A 521 28.96 16.24 6.47
C LEU A 521 29.97 16.99 5.58
N GLY A 522 30.92 17.70 6.19
CA GLY A 522 32.03 18.35 5.48
C GLY A 522 33.15 17.42 4.99
N SER A 523 33.01 16.09 5.13
CA SER A 523 34.07 15.13 4.79
C SER A 523 33.50 13.80 4.28
N HIS A 524 33.29 13.70 2.96
CA HIS A 524 32.75 12.50 2.31
C HIS A 524 33.55 11.21 2.62
N THR A 525 34.85 11.30 2.95
CA THR A 525 35.69 10.15 3.32
C THR A 525 35.35 9.53 4.67
N ARG A 526 34.69 10.27 5.57
CA ARG A 526 34.16 9.74 6.85
C ARG A 526 32.71 9.25 6.76
N LEU A 527 32.02 9.57 5.67
CA LEU A 527 30.70 9.00 5.36
C LEU A 527 30.87 7.60 4.72
N TYR A 528 29.82 6.77 4.76
CA TYR A 528 29.80 5.45 4.11
C TYR A 528 28.92 5.51 2.84
N PRO A 529 29.47 5.41 1.61
CA PRO A 529 28.67 5.48 0.39
C PRO A 529 27.64 4.35 0.30
N LEU A 530 26.36 4.68 0.13
CA LEU A 530 25.27 3.69 0.06
C LEU A 530 25.47 2.69 -1.07
N LYS A 531 26.08 3.14 -2.19
CA LYS A 531 26.43 2.28 -3.32
C LYS A 531 27.49 1.23 -2.96
N GLU A 532 28.47 1.57 -2.12
CA GLU A 532 29.49 0.63 -1.64
C GLU A 532 28.89 -0.36 -0.64
N PHE A 533 28.02 0.13 0.25
CA PHE A 533 27.26 -0.68 1.20
C PHE A 533 26.36 -1.70 0.48
N GLN A 534 25.56 -1.25 -0.49
CA GLN A 534 24.72 -2.12 -1.33
C GLN A 534 25.54 -3.11 -2.17
N ALA A 535 26.72 -2.72 -2.65
CA ALA A 535 27.63 -3.62 -3.35
C ALA A 535 28.28 -4.66 -2.41
N ALA A 536 28.50 -4.34 -1.13
CA ALA A 536 28.92 -5.32 -0.12
C ALA A 536 27.81 -6.34 0.15
N LEU A 537 26.57 -5.88 0.40
CA LEU A 537 25.41 -6.76 0.56
C LEU A 537 25.20 -7.68 -0.65
N GLY A 538 25.28 -7.15 -1.87
CA GLY A 538 25.17 -7.92 -3.12
C GLY A 538 26.31 -8.90 -3.40
N ARG A 539 27.40 -8.89 -2.61
CA ARG A 539 28.49 -9.89 -2.64
C ARG A 539 28.30 -11.00 -1.62
N LEU A 540 27.44 -10.82 -0.61
CA LEU A 540 27.06 -11.88 0.31
C LEU A 540 26.33 -12.96 -0.49
N LYS A 541 26.96 -14.13 -0.62
CA LYS A 541 26.38 -15.30 -1.28
C LYS A 541 25.37 -15.98 -0.35
N ALA A 542 24.46 -15.20 0.22
CA ALA A 542 23.37 -15.65 1.08
C ALA A 542 22.26 -16.30 0.25
N LYS A 543 21.34 -17.02 0.91
CA LYS A 543 20.02 -17.31 0.31
C LYS A 543 19.28 -16.01 0.10
N GLN A 544 19.18 -15.19 1.15
CA GLN A 544 18.50 -13.90 1.15
C GLN A 544 19.23 -12.92 2.09
N VAL A 545 19.29 -11.64 1.69
CA VAL A 545 19.74 -10.52 2.52
C VAL A 545 18.58 -9.56 2.73
N VAL A 546 18.31 -9.16 3.97
CA VAL A 546 17.29 -8.18 4.32
C VAL A 546 17.97 -6.96 4.93
N PHE A 547 18.07 -5.88 4.16
CA PHE A 547 18.50 -4.58 4.69
C PHE A 547 17.30 -3.82 5.25
N VAL A 548 17.44 -3.29 6.45
CA VAL A 548 16.42 -2.48 7.12
C VAL A 548 17.04 -1.15 7.53
N PHE A 549 16.46 -0.04 7.08
CA PHE A 549 16.92 1.31 7.40
C PHE A 549 15.82 2.07 8.16
N ASP A 550 15.91 2.15 9.49
CA ASP A 550 15.12 3.10 10.27
C ASP A 550 15.92 4.40 10.43
N GLY A 551 15.79 5.32 9.48
CA GLY A 551 16.57 6.54 9.51
C GLY A 551 15.97 7.74 8.79
N THR A 552 16.52 8.89 9.16
CA THR A 552 16.22 10.18 8.53
C THR A 552 17.21 10.40 7.39
N VAL A 553 16.73 10.92 6.25
CA VAL A 553 17.60 11.28 5.12
C VAL A 553 17.74 12.79 5.02
N LEU A 554 18.92 13.28 5.41
CA LEU A 554 19.29 14.68 5.38
C LEU A 554 19.66 15.12 3.95
N LYS A 555 19.39 16.39 3.64
CA LYS A 555 19.83 17.06 2.40
C LYS A 555 21.06 17.92 2.75
N HIS A 556 22.22 17.63 2.17
CA HIS A 556 23.45 18.39 2.43
C HIS A 556 23.94 19.15 1.19
N GLY A 557 24.86 20.12 1.38
CA GLY A 557 25.52 20.87 0.30
C GLY A 557 24.61 21.81 -0.50
N ALA A 558 23.47 22.23 0.06
CA ALA A 558 22.43 22.95 -0.67
C ALA A 558 22.29 24.43 -0.27
N GLU A 559 23.38 25.20 -0.35
CA GLU A 559 23.28 26.65 -0.43
C GLU A 559 22.68 27.04 -1.80
N GLY A 560 21.56 27.75 -1.78
CA GLY A 560 20.88 28.23 -2.99
C GLY A 560 19.83 27.27 -3.59
N ARG A 561 19.38 27.60 -4.81
CA ARG A 561 18.21 26.99 -5.49
C ARG A 561 18.47 25.60 -6.11
N THR A 562 19.56 24.94 -5.76
CA THR A 562 20.02 23.70 -6.39
C THR A 562 19.09 22.52 -6.05
N LYS A 563 18.51 21.90 -7.10
CA LYS A 563 17.59 20.77 -6.97
C LYS A 563 18.39 19.47 -6.73
N VAL A 564 18.56 19.11 -5.46
CA VAL A 564 19.21 17.85 -5.06
C VAL A 564 18.31 16.65 -5.40
N THR A 565 18.89 15.61 -6.00
CA THR A 565 18.18 14.37 -6.34
C THR A 565 17.85 13.56 -5.08
N PRO A 566 16.62 13.03 -4.94
CA PRO A 566 16.27 12.11 -3.84
C PRO A 566 17.18 10.86 -3.79
N PRO A 567 17.38 10.26 -2.60
CA PRO A 567 18.23 9.08 -2.45
C PRO A 567 17.75 7.91 -3.31
N LYS A 568 18.72 7.25 -3.97
CA LYS A 568 18.47 6.05 -4.78
C LYS A 568 18.75 4.79 -3.97
N TRP A 569 17.73 4.33 -3.26
CA TRP A 569 17.75 3.03 -2.60
C TRP A 569 17.71 1.85 -3.61
N THR A 570 17.28 2.08 -4.85
CA THR A 570 17.36 1.11 -5.94
C THR A 570 18.79 0.97 -6.49
N GLY A 571 19.52 -0.06 -6.04
CA GLY A 571 20.90 -0.32 -6.48
C GLY A 571 21.46 -1.73 -6.21
N THR A 572 20.71 -2.63 -5.56
CA THR A 572 21.20 -3.96 -5.15
C THR A 572 20.97 -5.05 -6.20
N SER A 573 22.00 -5.88 -6.42
CA SER A 573 21.94 -7.13 -7.20
C SER A 573 21.77 -8.36 -6.28
N GLY A 574 21.27 -9.47 -6.83
CA GLY A 574 21.13 -10.73 -6.09
C GLY A 574 19.87 -10.78 -5.22
N SER A 575 19.87 -11.62 -4.19
CA SER A 575 18.73 -11.80 -3.27
C SER A 575 18.72 -10.77 -2.14
N VAL A 576 18.84 -9.47 -2.47
CA VAL A 576 18.72 -8.39 -1.49
C VAL A 576 17.34 -7.76 -1.56
N LEU A 577 16.64 -7.75 -0.42
CA LEU A 577 15.43 -6.98 -0.15
C LEU A 577 15.81 -5.82 0.79
N GLN A 578 15.22 -4.65 0.58
CA GLN A 578 15.47 -3.45 1.38
C GLN A 578 14.15 -2.89 1.90
N MET A 579 14.05 -2.70 3.22
CA MET A 579 12.95 -2.00 3.89
C MET A 579 13.44 -0.66 4.42
N ILE A 580 13.00 0.44 3.80
CA ILE A 580 13.44 1.80 4.11
C ILE A 580 12.29 2.52 4.81
N ALA A 581 12.53 3.09 5.99
CA ALA A 581 11.48 3.68 6.82
C ALA A 581 10.89 5.01 6.31
N THR A 582 11.45 5.60 5.25
CA THR A 582 11.11 6.95 4.78
C THR A 582 11.11 7.07 3.25
N THR A 583 10.37 8.04 2.74
CA THR A 583 10.28 8.39 1.31
C THR A 583 11.23 9.55 0.97
N GLY A 584 12.22 9.31 0.09
CA GLY A 584 13.11 10.35 -0.41
C GLY A 584 13.87 11.08 0.70
N PHE A 585 13.76 12.41 0.75
CA PHE A 585 14.26 13.23 1.87
C PHE A 585 13.18 13.30 2.97
N GLY A 586 13.10 12.26 3.80
CA GLY A 586 12.12 12.13 4.88
C GLY A 586 12.77 12.00 6.27
N LYS A 587 12.03 12.43 7.30
CA LYS A 587 12.35 12.15 8.71
C LYS A 587 11.69 10.83 9.13
N SER A 588 12.44 9.93 9.78
CA SER A 588 11.81 8.81 10.50
C SER A 588 11.38 9.28 11.89
N LEU A 589 10.15 8.94 12.28
CA LEU A 589 9.55 9.42 13.53
C LEU A 589 10.11 8.65 14.74
N GLU A 590 10.08 9.29 15.90
CA GLU A 590 10.55 8.75 17.18
C GLU A 590 9.52 9.08 18.24
N SER A 591 9.21 8.12 19.13
CA SER A 591 8.21 8.29 20.17
C SER A 591 8.84 8.40 21.55
N ASP A 592 8.62 9.53 22.22
CA ASP A 592 8.97 9.67 23.64
C ASP A 592 8.06 8.84 24.56
N THR A 593 6.93 8.33 24.06
CA THR A 593 6.02 7.43 24.80
C THR A 593 6.40 5.97 24.62
N LEU A 594 6.73 5.57 23.39
CA LEU A 594 7.06 4.18 23.03
C LEU A 594 8.57 3.87 23.07
N HIS A 595 9.40 4.85 23.45
CA HIS A 595 10.86 4.76 23.59
C HIS A 595 11.61 4.20 22.37
N HIS A 596 11.04 4.37 21.18
CA HIS A 596 11.52 3.75 19.94
C HIS A 596 11.35 4.66 18.71
N GLY A 597 12.13 4.36 17.67
CA GLY A 597 11.80 4.73 16.30
C GLY A 597 10.45 4.13 15.89
N LEU A 598 9.56 4.92 15.26
CA LEU A 598 8.19 4.48 15.00
C LEU A 598 8.13 3.29 14.03
N PHE A 599 9.02 3.26 13.03
CA PHE A 599 9.15 2.11 12.13
C PHE A 599 9.62 0.88 12.93
N THR A 600 10.63 1.03 13.79
CA THR A 600 11.14 -0.06 14.64
C THR A 600 10.10 -0.60 15.61
N TYR A 601 9.31 0.24 16.27
CA TYR A 601 8.23 -0.20 17.14
C TYR A 601 7.24 -1.11 16.41
N TYR A 602 6.83 -0.77 15.17
CA TYR A 602 5.97 -1.63 14.36
C TYR A 602 6.70 -2.84 13.76
N LEU A 603 8.00 -2.77 13.48
CA LEU A 603 8.81 -3.95 13.14
C LEU A 603 8.80 -4.96 14.31
N LEU A 604 9.06 -4.50 15.54
CA LEU A 604 9.08 -5.34 16.74
C LEU A 604 7.71 -5.94 17.05
N ARG A 605 6.61 -5.17 16.93
CA ARG A 605 5.23 -5.72 17.05
C ARG A 605 4.94 -6.78 16.00
N GLY A 606 5.33 -6.55 14.75
CA GLY A 606 5.21 -7.52 13.67
C GLY A 606 5.96 -8.82 13.97
N LEU A 607 7.26 -8.72 14.29
CA LEU A 607 8.13 -9.85 14.64
C LEU A 607 7.66 -10.61 15.90
N ARG A 608 6.93 -9.96 16.82
CA ARG A 608 6.31 -10.61 18.00
C ARG A 608 5.06 -11.44 17.67
N GLY A 609 4.59 -11.43 16.42
CA GLY A 609 3.46 -12.24 15.96
C GLY A 609 2.24 -11.46 15.48
N GLU A 610 2.19 -10.13 15.60
CA GLU A 610 1.08 -9.38 14.98
C GLU A 610 1.14 -9.37 13.44
N ALA A 611 2.28 -9.76 12.87
CA ALA A 611 2.41 -10.00 11.43
C ALA A 611 1.98 -11.41 11.01
N ASP A 612 1.88 -12.39 11.93
CA ASP A 612 1.40 -13.75 11.63
C ASP A 612 -0.12 -13.71 11.37
N VAL A 613 -0.47 -13.42 10.11
CA VAL A 613 -1.87 -13.32 9.65
C VAL A 613 -2.45 -14.72 9.42
N ASN A 614 -1.61 -15.73 9.19
CA ASN A 614 -2.01 -17.08 8.85
C ASN A 614 -2.18 -18.00 10.09
N ARG A 615 -1.55 -17.65 11.22
CA ARG A 615 -1.52 -18.29 12.54
C ARG A 615 -0.78 -19.62 12.60
N ASN A 616 0.33 -19.74 11.88
CA ASN A 616 1.23 -20.91 11.97
C ASN A 616 2.29 -20.80 13.08
N GLY A 617 2.40 -19.66 13.78
CA GLY A 617 3.45 -19.43 14.78
C GLY A 617 4.80 -19.00 14.18
N GLU A 618 4.82 -18.58 12.91
CA GLU A 618 5.99 -18.08 12.20
C GLU A 618 5.66 -16.70 11.61
N VAL A 619 6.63 -15.77 11.62
CA VAL A 619 6.49 -14.47 10.95
C VAL A 619 7.46 -14.41 9.79
N THR A 620 6.93 -14.34 8.56
CA THR A 620 7.74 -14.28 7.33
C THR A 620 8.17 -12.87 6.95
N ILE A 621 9.15 -12.75 6.03
CA ILE A 621 9.55 -11.45 5.43
C ILE A 621 8.34 -10.78 4.76
N GLY A 622 7.53 -11.54 4.02
CA GLY A 622 6.32 -11.05 3.36
C GLY A 622 5.29 -10.51 4.34
N GLU A 623 5.05 -11.22 5.44
CA GLU A 623 4.12 -10.83 6.50
C GLU A 623 4.57 -9.59 7.25
N VAL A 624 5.83 -9.51 7.71
CA VAL A 624 6.31 -8.32 8.41
C VAL A 624 6.31 -7.09 7.49
N THR A 625 6.62 -7.29 6.20
CA THR A 625 6.53 -6.25 5.16
C THR A 625 5.10 -5.75 5.03
N ALA A 626 4.12 -6.64 4.85
CA ALA A 626 2.71 -6.29 4.74
C ALA A 626 2.15 -5.64 6.01
N TYR A 627 2.57 -6.12 7.19
CA TYR A 627 2.21 -5.54 8.47
C TYR A 627 2.69 -4.09 8.62
N ILE A 628 3.98 -3.82 8.38
CA ILE A 628 4.56 -2.48 8.51
C ILE A 628 3.93 -1.53 7.48
N THR A 629 3.82 -1.95 6.20
CA THR A 629 3.18 -1.16 5.14
C THR A 629 1.75 -0.76 5.48
N ARG A 630 0.99 -1.61 6.19
CA ARG A 630 -0.38 -1.35 6.64
C ARG A 630 -0.46 -0.49 7.90
N LYS A 631 0.32 -0.80 8.95
CA LYS A 631 0.16 -0.20 10.29
C LYS A 631 0.94 1.11 10.46
N LEU A 632 2.15 1.23 9.89
CA LEU A 632 3.02 2.40 10.10
C LEU A 632 2.42 3.73 9.58
N PRO A 633 1.85 3.83 8.37
CA PRO A 633 1.28 5.09 7.89
C PRO A 633 0.07 5.54 8.70
N ALA A 634 -0.73 4.59 9.21
CA ALA A 634 -1.85 4.88 10.10
C ALA A 634 -1.36 5.45 11.44
N ALA A 635 -0.34 4.83 12.05
CA ALA A 635 0.24 5.25 13.32
C ALA A 635 0.95 6.62 13.25
N ALA A 636 1.66 6.90 12.15
CA ALA A 636 2.30 8.19 11.91
C ALA A 636 1.25 9.33 11.86
N ARG A 637 0.15 9.09 11.13
CA ARG A 637 -0.96 10.04 10.98
C ARG A 637 -1.78 10.19 12.27
N SER A 638 -2.01 9.11 13.02
CA SER A 638 -2.79 9.15 14.26
C SER A 638 -2.02 9.80 15.42
N THR A 639 -0.78 9.38 15.66
CA THR A 639 0.01 9.79 16.84
C THR A 639 0.79 11.09 16.61
N PHE A 640 1.48 11.23 15.47
CA PHE A 640 2.41 12.35 15.21
C PHE A 640 1.85 13.45 14.30
N LYS A 641 0.69 13.21 13.68
CA LYS A 641 0.09 14.03 12.63
C LYS A 641 1.05 14.27 11.44
N GLN A 642 1.95 13.33 11.20
CA GLN A 642 2.98 13.39 10.17
C GLN A 642 2.88 12.18 9.23
N GLU A 643 3.40 12.31 8.03
CA GLU A 643 3.49 11.22 7.06
C GLU A 643 4.77 10.42 7.31
N GLN A 644 4.65 9.11 7.52
CA GLN A 644 5.75 8.17 7.36
C GLN A 644 5.26 6.97 6.58
N GLN A 645 5.84 6.76 5.40
CA GLN A 645 5.51 5.64 4.52
C GLN A 645 6.77 4.80 4.31
N PRO A 646 6.74 3.48 4.58
CA PRO A 646 7.86 2.61 4.28
C PRO A 646 8.01 2.43 2.77
N GLN A 647 9.23 2.16 2.32
CA GLN A 647 9.55 1.85 0.93
C GLN A 647 10.24 0.51 0.87
N ILE A 648 9.71 -0.39 0.05
CA ILE A 648 10.19 -1.77 -0.09
C ILE A 648 10.82 -1.91 -1.48
N PHE A 649 12.08 -2.31 -1.53
CA PHE A 649 12.79 -2.57 -2.77
C PHE A 649 13.27 -4.02 -2.81
N SER A 650 13.28 -4.62 -3.99
CA SER A 650 13.82 -5.95 -4.25
C SER A 650 14.59 -5.91 -5.56
N ALA A 651 15.56 -6.81 -5.74
CA ALA A 651 16.33 -6.84 -6.98
C ALA A 651 15.45 -7.25 -8.19
N PRO A 652 15.79 -6.80 -9.41
CA PRO A 652 15.08 -7.21 -10.62
C PRO A 652 15.09 -8.74 -10.78
N GLY A 653 13.90 -9.34 -10.90
CA GLY A 653 13.74 -10.78 -11.09
C GLY A 653 13.75 -11.66 -9.82
N THR A 654 13.87 -11.07 -8.62
CA THR A 654 13.71 -11.79 -7.33
C THR A 654 12.43 -11.44 -6.56
N ALA A 655 11.64 -10.47 -7.05
CA ALA A 655 10.35 -10.08 -6.46
C ALA A 655 9.46 -11.30 -6.18
N GLY A 656 9.13 -11.52 -4.90
CA GLY A 656 8.29 -12.62 -4.42
C GLY A 656 8.99 -13.95 -4.11
N LYS A 657 10.25 -14.18 -4.52
CA LYS A 657 10.86 -15.53 -4.47
C LYS A 657 11.24 -16.05 -3.09
N ASP A 658 11.50 -15.15 -2.15
CA ASP A 658 11.99 -15.48 -0.80
C ASP A 658 11.20 -14.74 0.29
N LEU A 659 9.97 -14.29 0.00
CA LEU A 659 9.11 -13.62 0.98
C LEU A 659 8.64 -14.58 2.09
N ASP A 660 8.52 -15.87 1.79
CA ASP A 660 8.08 -16.91 2.72
C ASP A 660 9.19 -17.33 3.72
N LEU A 661 10.36 -16.68 3.69
CA LEU A 661 11.40 -16.92 4.68
C LEU A 661 10.98 -16.37 6.05
N VAL A 662 11.04 -17.24 7.06
CA VAL A 662 10.76 -16.90 8.46
C VAL A 662 11.82 -15.95 9.02
N LEU A 663 11.37 -14.86 9.65
CA LEU A 663 12.22 -13.94 10.43
C LEU A 663 12.21 -14.26 11.92
N THR A 664 11.06 -14.65 12.48
CA THR A 664 10.90 -15.04 13.90
C THR A 664 9.84 -16.12 14.06
N LYS A 665 9.96 -16.91 15.13
CA LYS A 665 8.94 -17.83 15.63
C LYS A 665 8.45 -17.34 16.99
N PRO A 666 7.46 -16.43 17.03
CA PRO A 666 6.91 -15.97 18.30
C PRO A 666 6.26 -17.14 19.06
N PRO A 667 6.27 -17.13 20.41
CA PRO A 667 5.55 -18.14 21.17
C PRO A 667 4.06 -18.07 20.83
N LEU A 668 3.49 -19.19 20.40
CA LEU A 668 2.05 -19.32 20.18
C LEU A 668 1.31 -18.89 21.46
N GLY A 669 0.46 -17.86 21.34
CA GLY A 669 -0.52 -17.56 22.38
C GLY A 669 -1.36 -18.81 22.66
N PRO A 670 -1.82 -19.03 23.91
CA PRO A 670 -2.36 -20.31 24.34
C PRO A 670 -3.46 -20.81 23.39
N LEU A 671 -3.17 -21.93 22.72
CA LEU A 671 -4.14 -22.67 21.93
C LEU A 671 -5.30 -23.02 22.85
N ALA A 672 -6.45 -22.42 22.58
CA ALA A 672 -7.64 -22.63 23.39
C ALA A 672 -8.49 -23.74 22.77
N ASP A 673 -8.47 -24.89 23.44
CA ASP A 673 -9.49 -25.94 23.33
C ASP A 673 -10.93 -25.38 23.52
#